data_AF-T2JFL9-F1
#
_entry.id   AF-T2JFL9-F1
#
_cell.length_a   1.000
_cell.length_b   1.000
_cell.length_c   1.000
_cell.angle_alpha   90.00
_cell.angle_beta   90.00
_cell.angle_gamma   90.00
#
_symmetry.space_group_name_H-M   'P 1'
#
loop_
_entity.id
_entity.type
_entity.pdbx_description
1 polymer ?
#
loop_
_entity_poly.entity_id
_entity_poly.type
_entity_poly.pdbx_seq_one_letter_code
_entity_poly.pdbx_strand_id
1 'polypeptide(L)'
;MKTIGQGDNNNRPQDIFNRTFKNNYTLQGQEKWNNTDGAENGTQWTFHIENSQAETDKQTSTLIRKRLLGALQISDRELTEIINTIWGDITQINLNLSNLSKLFRIAQILKIVRLNVDEYKILLKFLGKNFKDLDQFKIDEVIEIIELAEWIKEAGFTVYELNYILNRQEYRDFIGQFDTVPFNAIDTYFCISENQEFAKYWDRVEDRLFKIRHCQNIQGIERQLALFSPPIDPRQLVRQAAAGASTVNLFASDTIPHYRFSYLLERAKGMVSTVIQLGSTLLSTLEKKDAEELALLRATQEPVLLQLITKTKEKQIEEAKANKDSLEKSKSSASDRKKHYDKLIKAGWNAREKDTVKHMTTALDLQKVTTGIRTASIVSYLLPSIYGTSNGGMKFGEAASMAASVIDSFVGIYSQEGSLASTIAQYQRRQEDWELQQQMAKLDVKQIQEQINAANIRIEIAEAELEVHNKSIEHSREVEEFLKGKYTNKELYQWMISRLSTLYFQTYKIALDMANAAQKAYQYELNTDETYITPTHWDSQKKGLLAGESLMLGLNQLEKAHLDQNKRRFEIEKIISLRQLDPSTFLKLIADGSCTFDLEEKLFALDFPSHYCRQIKTISVSIPAVVGPYKNINATLTQTSNKVLIKQDTEAIKWLLTGEGNTGDGSIREGWRPNQQIAISKGHEDYALFVLNLNFRDERYLPFEGTGVNSSWKLDIPKASNFIDLTTITDVIITVIYTALDGGYTVSKAVEKHFGNFKEKRCLA
;
A
#
# COMPACT_ATOMS: atom_id res chain seq x y z
N MET A 1 39.27 -13.85 8.41
CA MET A 1 38.88 -13.43 9.77
C MET A 1 39.99 -13.77 10.76
N LYS A 2 40.52 -12.79 11.49
CA LYS A 2 41.52 -13.03 12.54
C LYS A 2 40.86 -13.89 13.63
N THR A 3 41.34 -15.11 13.83
CA THR A 3 40.95 -15.99 14.95
C THR A 3 41.74 -15.68 16.23
N ILE A 4 42.36 -14.49 16.29
CA ILE A 4 43.12 -13.97 17.42
C ILE A 4 42.45 -12.67 17.84
N GLY A 5 41.80 -12.72 19.00
CA GLY A 5 41.17 -11.59 19.66
C GLY A 5 41.18 -11.82 21.16
N GLN A 6 42.34 -11.58 21.79
CA GLN A 6 42.28 -10.92 23.10
C GLN A 6 41.68 -9.54 22.82
N GLY A 7 40.50 -9.25 23.38
CA GLY A 7 39.99 -7.88 23.33
C GLY A 7 40.90 -6.97 24.15
N ASP A 8 40.93 -5.68 23.81
CA ASP A 8 41.78 -4.64 24.45
C ASP A 8 41.54 -4.43 25.96
N ASN A 9 40.65 -5.21 26.58
CA ASN A 9 40.42 -5.24 28.01
C ASN A 9 40.63 -6.67 28.54
N ASN A 10 41.65 -6.86 29.39
CA ASN A 10 42.09 -8.11 30.01
C ASN A 10 41.05 -8.89 30.85
N ASN A 11 39.77 -8.48 30.85
CA ASN A 11 38.75 -9.04 31.76
C ASN A 11 37.67 -9.91 31.10
N ARG A 12 37.67 -10.16 29.79
CA ARG A 12 36.74 -11.13 29.17
C ARG A 12 37.33 -11.86 27.95
N PRO A 13 37.33 -13.21 27.90
CA PRO A 13 37.72 -13.92 26.69
C PRO A 13 36.65 -13.74 25.60
N GLN A 14 37.05 -13.19 24.45
CA GLN A 14 36.20 -12.92 23.27
C GLN A 14 36.23 -14.06 22.22
N ASP A 15 37.09 -15.08 22.40
CA ASP A 15 37.12 -16.24 21.51
C ASP A 15 35.89 -17.13 21.74
N ILE A 16 35.17 -17.45 20.66
CA ILE A 16 34.02 -18.37 20.61
C ILE A 16 34.35 -19.66 21.36
N PHE A 17 35.56 -20.21 21.18
CA PHE A 17 35.95 -21.47 21.81
C PHE A 17 36.21 -21.32 23.31
N ASN A 18 36.76 -20.19 23.76
CA ASN A 18 36.87 -19.94 25.20
C ASN A 18 35.48 -19.81 25.86
N ARG A 19 34.48 -19.24 25.17
CA ARG A 19 33.11 -19.18 25.70
C ARG A 19 32.45 -20.54 25.82
N THR A 20 32.68 -21.48 24.90
CA THR A 20 32.10 -22.83 24.98
C THR A 20 32.88 -23.78 25.89
N PHE A 21 34.20 -23.68 25.93
CA PHE A 21 35.04 -24.57 26.73
C PHE A 21 35.32 -24.08 28.16
N LYS A 22 35.16 -22.78 28.46
CA LYS A 22 35.21 -22.22 29.84
C LYS A 22 33.83 -22.02 30.49
N ASN A 23 32.72 -22.38 29.84
CA ASN A 23 31.40 -22.28 30.45
C ASN A 23 31.16 -23.47 31.40
N ASN A 24 31.10 -23.20 32.71
CA ASN A 24 30.94 -24.19 33.77
C ASN A 24 29.49 -24.68 33.99
N TYR A 25 28.61 -24.58 32.99
CA TYR A 25 27.22 -25.02 33.13
C TYR A 25 27.00 -26.37 32.46
N THR A 26 27.39 -27.44 33.14
CA THR A 26 26.74 -28.75 32.98
C THR A 26 25.76 -28.96 34.14
N LEU A 27 24.52 -29.31 33.79
CA LEU A 27 23.54 -29.85 34.72
C LEU A 27 24.16 -31.05 35.45
N GLN A 28 24.11 -30.98 36.78
CA GLN A 28 24.52 -32.01 37.76
C GLN A 28 26.03 -32.28 37.87
N GLY A 29 26.68 -31.37 38.61
CA GLY A 29 27.85 -31.57 39.48
C GLY A 29 28.71 -32.81 39.29
N GLN A 30 29.77 -32.68 38.49
CA GLN A 30 31.15 -33.06 38.83
C GLN A 30 32.11 -32.44 37.80
N GLU A 31 33.32 -32.12 38.27
CA GLU A 31 34.48 -31.50 37.56
C GLU A 31 34.56 -29.95 37.50
N LYS A 32 35.45 -29.41 38.34
CA LYS A 32 35.92 -28.01 38.37
C LYS A 32 37.08 -27.85 37.40
N TRP A 33 37.05 -26.84 36.53
CA TRP A 33 38.25 -26.39 35.81
C TRP A 33 39.09 -25.49 36.72
N ASN A 34 40.21 -26.02 37.25
CA ASN A 34 41.20 -25.24 37.99
C ASN A 34 42.14 -24.54 37.00
N ASN A 35 42.04 -23.21 36.95
CA ASN A 35 42.94 -22.33 36.23
C ASN A 35 44.06 -21.85 37.16
N THR A 36 44.97 -22.75 37.48
CA THR A 36 46.28 -22.53 38.10
C THR A 36 47.09 -23.68 37.51
N ASP A 37 47.81 -23.49 36.41
CA ASP A 37 49.13 -22.88 36.44
C ASP A 37 49.46 -22.12 35.15
N GLY A 38 50.51 -21.30 35.24
CA GLY A 38 50.89 -20.27 34.29
C GLY A 38 51.16 -20.72 32.86
N ALA A 39 51.31 -19.69 32.01
CA ALA A 39 51.70 -19.77 30.62
C ALA A 39 52.90 -20.71 30.38
N GLU A 40 53.02 -21.16 29.13
CA GLU A 40 54.16 -21.92 28.61
C GLU A 40 54.19 -23.40 29.02
N ASN A 41 53.19 -24.18 28.61
CA ASN A 41 53.39 -25.51 27.98
C ASN A 41 52.02 -26.14 27.68
N GLY A 42 51.88 -26.65 26.45
CA GLY A 42 50.61 -27.07 25.87
C GLY A 42 49.89 -28.17 26.66
N THR A 43 48.79 -27.80 27.33
CA THR A 43 47.66 -28.71 27.54
C THR A 43 46.90 -28.79 26.22
N GLN A 44 47.44 -29.61 25.30
CA GLN A 44 46.76 -30.00 24.08
C GLN A 44 45.63 -30.95 24.47
N TRP A 45 44.39 -30.49 24.38
CA TRP A 45 43.25 -31.40 24.47
C TRP A 45 43.29 -32.29 23.23
N THR A 46 43.58 -33.58 23.42
CA THR A 46 43.50 -34.59 22.37
C THR A 46 42.04 -35.01 22.21
N PHE A 47 41.49 -34.77 21.03
CA PHE A 47 40.18 -35.28 20.63
C PHE A 47 40.35 -36.59 19.88
N HIS A 48 39.88 -37.69 20.45
CA HIS A 48 39.87 -39.00 19.78
C HIS A 48 38.61 -39.14 18.91
N ILE A 49 38.81 -39.40 17.61
CA ILE A 49 37.73 -39.43 16.61
C ILE A 49 36.91 -40.71 16.74
N GLU A 50 37.55 -41.82 17.11
CA GLU A 50 36.91 -43.10 17.45
C GLU A 50 37.13 -43.44 18.93
N ASN A 51 36.16 -44.18 19.49
CA ASN A 51 36.12 -44.55 20.91
C ASN A 51 37.39 -45.30 21.35
N SER A 52 38.29 -44.61 22.07
CA SER A 52 39.40 -45.22 22.81
C SER A 52 38.91 -46.33 23.75
N GLN A 53 39.71 -47.40 23.91
CA GLN A 53 39.41 -48.56 24.75
C GLN A 53 39.54 -48.28 26.27
N ALA A 54 40.04 -47.12 26.69
CA ALA A 54 40.10 -46.73 28.11
C ALA A 54 38.83 -45.94 28.52
N GLU A 55 38.14 -46.38 29.58
CA GLU A 55 36.85 -45.82 30.05
C GLU A 55 36.91 -44.32 30.41
N THR A 56 38.02 -43.87 31.01
CA THR A 56 38.23 -42.46 31.38
C THR A 56 38.41 -41.55 30.16
N ASP A 57 39.15 -41.96 29.13
CA ASP A 57 39.33 -41.16 27.90
C ASP A 57 38.05 -41.09 27.06
N LYS A 58 37.19 -42.11 27.17
CA LYS A 58 35.91 -42.22 26.48
C LYS A 58 34.92 -41.13 26.90
N GLN A 59 34.82 -40.86 28.21
CA GLN A 59 33.92 -39.83 28.74
C GLN A 59 34.37 -38.43 28.33
N THR A 60 35.67 -38.16 28.44
CA THR A 60 36.28 -36.86 28.09
C THR A 60 36.16 -36.58 26.59
N SER A 61 36.48 -37.55 25.72
CA SER A 61 36.33 -37.41 24.26
C SER A 61 34.88 -37.20 23.84
N THR A 62 33.94 -37.95 24.43
CA THR A 62 32.49 -37.80 24.14
C THR A 62 31.97 -36.43 24.53
N LEU A 63 32.43 -35.88 25.67
CA LEU A 63 32.05 -34.55 26.12
C LEU A 63 32.64 -33.46 25.22
N ILE A 64 33.91 -33.59 24.84
CA ILE A 64 34.58 -32.67 23.91
C ILE A 64 33.88 -32.69 22.54
N ARG A 65 33.49 -33.87 22.04
CA ARG A 65 32.72 -34.02 20.80
C ARG A 65 31.42 -33.23 20.83
N LYS A 66 30.60 -33.44 21.87
CA LYS A 66 29.33 -32.71 22.05
C LYS A 66 29.54 -31.20 22.13
N ARG A 67 30.61 -30.74 22.77
CA ARG A 67 30.98 -29.31 22.84
C ARG A 67 31.38 -28.76 21.47
N LEU A 68 32.16 -29.50 20.68
CA LEU A 68 32.52 -29.11 19.31
C LEU A 68 31.28 -29.02 18.41
N LEU A 69 30.37 -29.99 18.49
CA LEU A 69 29.10 -29.95 17.75
C LEU A 69 28.26 -28.74 18.12
N GLY A 70 28.13 -28.44 19.42
CA GLY A 70 27.41 -27.26 19.89
C GLY A 70 28.08 -25.94 19.47
N ALA A 71 29.41 -25.86 19.54
CA ALA A 71 30.17 -24.66 19.20
C ALA A 71 30.16 -24.35 17.70
N LEU A 72 30.34 -25.38 16.87
CA LEU A 72 30.35 -25.28 15.41
C LEU A 72 28.93 -25.30 14.83
N GLN A 73 27.93 -25.75 15.62
CA GLN A 73 26.54 -25.94 15.18
C GLN A 73 26.48 -26.77 13.88
N ILE A 74 27.14 -27.93 13.89
CA ILE A 74 27.15 -28.91 12.80
C ILE A 74 26.74 -30.28 13.35
N SER A 75 26.32 -31.19 12.47
CA SER A 75 25.98 -32.57 12.85
C SER A 75 27.21 -33.41 13.16
N ASP A 76 27.03 -34.52 13.88
CA ASP A 76 28.13 -35.44 14.22
C ASP A 76 28.81 -36.03 12.98
N ARG A 77 27.98 -36.32 11.96
CA ARG A 77 28.43 -36.78 10.65
C ARG A 77 29.30 -35.73 9.96
N GLU A 78 28.84 -34.49 9.87
CA GLU A 78 29.60 -33.39 9.24
C GLU A 78 30.92 -33.13 9.97
N LEU A 79 30.94 -33.19 11.31
CA LEU A 79 32.19 -33.03 12.07
C LEU A 79 33.21 -34.10 11.69
N THR A 80 32.77 -35.36 11.57
CA THR A 80 33.63 -36.49 11.17
C THR A 80 34.12 -36.34 9.73
N GLU A 81 33.23 -35.98 8.81
CA GLU A 81 33.58 -35.78 7.40
C GLU A 81 34.56 -34.62 7.21
N ILE A 82 34.36 -33.49 7.91
CA ILE A 82 35.29 -32.35 7.89
C ILE A 82 36.66 -32.79 8.41
N ILE A 83 36.69 -33.51 9.53
CA ILE A 83 37.93 -33.99 10.14
C ILE A 83 38.70 -34.92 9.19
N ASN A 84 38.03 -35.94 8.66
CA ASN A 84 38.64 -36.90 7.73
C ASN A 84 39.12 -36.20 6.45
N THR A 85 38.43 -35.14 6.02
CA THR A 85 38.83 -34.41 4.82
C THR A 85 40.08 -33.55 5.04
N ILE A 86 40.20 -32.87 6.18
CA ILE A 86 41.34 -31.98 6.47
C ILE A 86 42.59 -32.81 6.80
N TRP A 87 42.46 -33.77 7.71
CA TRP A 87 43.59 -34.46 8.31
C TRP A 87 43.76 -35.92 7.88
N GLY A 88 42.84 -36.47 7.08
CA GLY A 88 42.83 -37.89 6.70
C GLY A 88 42.29 -38.81 7.81
N ASP A 89 42.55 -40.11 7.68
CA ASP A 89 42.18 -41.12 8.67
C ASP A 89 43.12 -41.06 9.89
N ILE A 90 42.90 -40.06 10.73
CA ILE A 90 43.61 -39.89 12.00
C ILE A 90 42.73 -40.36 13.16
N THR A 91 43.37 -40.92 14.19
CA THR A 91 42.67 -41.40 15.39
C THR A 91 42.55 -40.33 16.48
N GLN A 92 43.38 -39.28 16.41
CA GLN A 92 43.42 -38.20 17.40
C GLN A 92 43.80 -36.84 16.79
N ILE A 93 43.15 -35.77 17.25
CA ILE A 93 43.46 -34.37 16.90
C ILE A 93 43.87 -33.59 18.15
N ASN A 94 44.98 -32.88 18.07
CA ASN A 94 45.32 -31.87 19.07
C ASN A 94 44.47 -30.61 18.85
N LEU A 95 43.57 -30.29 19.79
CA LEU A 95 42.73 -29.09 19.77
C LEU A 95 43.51 -27.85 20.20
N ASN A 96 44.50 -27.48 19.39
CA ASN A 96 45.17 -26.19 19.50
C ASN A 96 44.37 -25.10 18.76
N LEU A 97 44.68 -23.82 19.03
CA LEU A 97 44.01 -22.67 18.42
C LEU A 97 44.04 -22.73 16.89
N SER A 98 45.14 -23.23 16.32
CA SER A 98 45.29 -23.38 14.87
C SER A 98 44.23 -24.32 14.32
N ASN A 99 44.16 -25.57 14.82
CA ASN A 99 43.22 -26.59 14.35
C ASN A 99 41.75 -26.23 14.62
N LEU A 100 41.44 -25.60 15.76
CA LEU A 100 40.10 -25.10 16.05
C LEU A 100 39.68 -23.98 15.10
N SER A 101 40.60 -23.10 14.72
CA SER A 101 40.37 -22.06 13.72
C SER A 101 40.03 -22.67 12.35
N LYS A 102 40.69 -23.76 11.95
CA LYS A 102 40.41 -24.47 10.69
C LYS A 102 38.98 -25.02 10.67
N LEU A 103 38.61 -25.75 11.73
CA LEU A 103 37.27 -26.31 11.89
C LEU A 103 36.18 -25.23 11.84
N PHE A 104 36.40 -24.10 12.53
CA PHE A 104 35.45 -23.00 12.53
C PHE A 104 35.24 -22.38 11.16
N ARG A 105 36.32 -22.08 10.42
CA ARG A 105 36.24 -21.45 9.10
C ARG A 105 35.48 -22.33 8.11
N ILE A 106 35.76 -23.63 8.12
CA ILE A 106 35.12 -24.59 7.22
C ILE A 106 33.64 -24.74 7.58
N ALA A 107 33.31 -24.90 8.86
CA ALA A 107 31.92 -24.96 9.30
C ALA A 107 31.13 -23.68 8.96
N GLN A 108 31.75 -22.50 9.02
CA GLN A 108 31.12 -21.24 8.62
C GLN A 108 30.90 -21.14 7.11
N ILE A 109 31.90 -21.49 6.30
CA ILE A 109 31.75 -21.42 4.84
C ILE A 109 30.67 -22.39 4.35
N LEU A 110 30.65 -23.63 4.84
CA LEU A 110 29.60 -24.61 4.49
C LEU A 110 28.19 -24.08 4.79
N LYS A 111 28.03 -23.33 5.89
CA LYS A 111 26.75 -22.69 6.23
C LYS A 111 26.39 -21.50 5.36
N ILE A 112 27.36 -20.66 5.02
CA ILE A 112 27.16 -19.50 4.16
C ILE A 112 26.69 -19.98 2.78
N VAL A 113 27.39 -20.98 2.23
CA VAL A 113 27.13 -21.53 0.91
C VAL A 113 25.93 -22.50 0.90
N ARG A 114 25.54 -23.01 2.08
CA ARG A 114 24.44 -23.98 2.29
C ARG A 114 24.63 -25.28 1.52
N LEU A 115 25.87 -25.79 1.48
CA LEU A 115 26.23 -27.05 0.85
C LEU A 115 26.77 -28.04 1.89
N ASN A 116 26.58 -29.33 1.64
CA ASN A 116 27.23 -30.38 2.45
C ASN A 116 28.73 -30.50 2.09
N VAL A 117 29.48 -31.25 2.89
CA VAL A 117 30.94 -31.37 2.76
C VAL A 117 31.34 -31.89 1.38
N ASP A 118 30.58 -32.84 0.82
CA ASP A 118 30.90 -33.47 -0.46
C ASP A 118 30.51 -32.60 -1.67
N GLU A 119 29.39 -31.90 -1.62
CA GLU A 119 29.00 -30.87 -2.60
C GLU A 119 30.05 -29.77 -2.64
N TYR A 120 30.50 -29.31 -1.47
CA TYR A 120 31.50 -28.26 -1.40
C TYR A 120 32.85 -28.71 -1.96
N LYS A 121 33.26 -29.98 -1.76
CA LYS A 121 34.46 -30.53 -2.42
C LYS A 121 34.35 -30.48 -3.94
N ILE A 122 33.19 -30.80 -4.50
CA ILE A 122 32.96 -30.77 -5.94
C ILE A 122 32.95 -29.32 -6.45
N LEU A 123 32.32 -28.41 -5.72
CA LEU A 123 32.32 -26.99 -6.06
C LEU A 123 33.73 -26.40 -6.07
N LEU A 124 34.59 -26.77 -5.10
CA LEU A 124 35.99 -26.38 -5.10
C LEU A 124 36.77 -26.97 -6.28
N LYS A 125 36.46 -28.20 -6.73
CA LYS A 125 37.09 -28.79 -7.92
C LYS A 125 36.81 -27.98 -9.18
N PHE A 126 35.61 -27.40 -9.33
CA PHE A 126 35.31 -26.52 -10.47
C PHE A 126 36.19 -25.28 -10.51
N LEU A 127 36.59 -24.78 -9.33
CA LEU A 127 37.49 -23.64 -9.19
C LEU A 127 38.98 -24.04 -9.18
N GLY A 128 39.29 -25.33 -9.36
CA GLY A 128 40.66 -25.84 -9.28
C GLY A 128 41.29 -25.76 -7.89
N LYS A 129 40.47 -25.64 -6.83
CA LYS A 129 40.90 -25.48 -5.44
C LYS A 129 40.73 -26.78 -4.65
N ASN A 130 41.54 -26.97 -3.61
CA ASN A 130 41.49 -28.15 -2.75
C ASN A 130 40.94 -27.82 -1.36
N PHE A 131 40.11 -28.71 -0.81
CA PHE A 131 39.54 -28.58 0.52
C PHE A 131 40.62 -28.50 1.62
N LYS A 132 41.79 -29.12 1.42
CA LYS A 132 42.89 -29.08 2.41
C LYS A 132 43.56 -27.71 2.55
N ASP A 133 43.44 -26.85 1.54
CA ASP A 133 44.13 -25.56 1.46
C ASP A 133 43.23 -24.37 1.86
N LEU A 134 42.03 -24.64 2.39
CA LEU A 134 41.02 -23.66 2.80
C LEU A 134 41.55 -22.57 3.75
N ASP A 135 42.60 -22.85 4.52
CA ASP A 135 43.22 -21.89 5.44
C ASP A 135 44.02 -20.78 4.74
N GLN A 136 44.34 -20.98 3.47
CA GLN A 136 45.17 -20.08 2.66
C GLN A 136 44.36 -19.21 1.68
N PHE A 137 43.04 -19.40 1.59
CA PHE A 137 42.21 -18.63 0.66
C PHE A 137 42.18 -17.14 1.04
N LYS A 138 42.42 -16.29 0.05
CA LYS A 138 42.21 -14.85 0.16
C LYS A 138 40.71 -14.54 0.12
N ILE A 139 40.35 -13.33 0.56
CA ILE A 139 38.94 -12.90 0.61
C ILE A 139 38.29 -12.98 -0.78
N ASP A 140 39.01 -12.57 -1.83
CA ASP A 140 38.50 -12.60 -3.20
C ASP A 140 38.14 -14.02 -3.67
N GLU A 141 38.96 -15.01 -3.31
CA GLU A 141 38.70 -16.42 -3.63
C GLU A 141 37.50 -16.99 -2.87
N VAL A 142 37.21 -16.47 -1.68
CA VAL A 142 36.01 -16.84 -0.91
C VAL A 142 34.75 -16.23 -1.54
N ILE A 143 34.86 -15.02 -2.11
CA ILE A 143 33.76 -14.39 -2.84
C ILE A 143 33.45 -15.19 -4.11
N GLU A 144 34.47 -15.59 -4.88
CA GLU A 144 34.29 -16.44 -6.07
C GLU A 144 33.55 -17.75 -5.76
N ILE A 145 33.85 -18.38 -4.61
CA ILE A 145 33.18 -19.59 -4.15
C ILE A 145 31.69 -19.34 -3.85
N ILE A 146 31.37 -18.21 -3.21
CA ILE A 146 29.99 -17.83 -2.88
C ILE A 146 29.21 -17.51 -4.15
N GLU A 147 29.80 -16.72 -5.05
CA GLU A 147 29.18 -16.34 -6.33
C GLU A 147 28.91 -17.56 -7.21
N LEU A 148 29.86 -18.51 -7.31
CA LEU A 148 29.64 -19.75 -8.06
C LEU A 148 28.48 -20.56 -7.48
N ALA A 149 28.40 -20.66 -6.15
CA ALA A 149 27.32 -21.42 -5.51
C ALA A 149 25.94 -20.76 -5.67
N GLU A 150 25.87 -19.43 -5.57
CA GLU A 150 24.64 -18.68 -5.85
C GLU A 150 24.24 -18.85 -7.32
N TRP A 151 25.19 -18.74 -8.25
CA TRP A 151 24.94 -18.94 -9.67
C TRP A 151 24.39 -20.34 -9.99
N ILE A 152 24.99 -21.40 -9.42
CA ILE A 152 24.51 -22.78 -9.61
C ILE A 152 23.05 -22.91 -9.15
N LYS A 153 22.72 -22.28 -8.03
CA LYS A 153 21.37 -22.30 -7.46
C LYS A 153 20.37 -21.50 -8.29
N GLU A 154 20.75 -20.33 -8.80
CA GLU A 154 19.91 -19.53 -9.70
C GLU A 154 19.68 -20.21 -11.05
N ALA A 155 20.68 -20.93 -11.55
CA ALA A 155 20.58 -21.73 -12.77
C ALA A 155 19.72 -22.99 -12.60
N GLY A 156 19.30 -23.31 -11.37
CA GLY A 156 18.40 -24.43 -11.07
C GLY A 156 19.08 -25.81 -11.08
N PHE A 157 20.42 -25.86 -11.01
CA PHE A 157 21.16 -27.12 -10.92
C PHE A 157 21.64 -27.38 -9.49
N THR A 158 21.78 -28.65 -9.12
CA THR A 158 22.60 -29.06 -7.97
C THR A 158 24.07 -29.18 -8.39
N VAL A 159 24.98 -29.07 -7.43
CA VAL A 159 26.42 -29.23 -7.69
C VAL A 159 26.73 -30.62 -8.30
N TYR A 160 25.98 -31.65 -7.89
CA TYR A 160 26.10 -33.00 -8.43
C TYR A 160 25.64 -33.11 -9.88
N GLU A 161 24.48 -32.53 -10.22
CA GLU A 161 23.99 -32.52 -11.60
C GLU A 161 24.93 -31.76 -12.53
N LEU A 162 25.46 -30.62 -12.08
CA LEU A 162 26.44 -29.87 -12.84
C LEU A 162 27.74 -30.67 -13.04
N ASN A 163 28.20 -31.39 -12.01
CA ASN A 163 29.39 -32.24 -12.13
C ASN A 163 29.16 -33.44 -13.06
N TYR A 164 27.96 -34.00 -13.05
CA TYR A 164 27.57 -35.06 -13.99
C TYR A 164 27.56 -34.55 -15.44
N ILE A 165 26.99 -33.36 -15.68
CA ILE A 165 26.94 -32.74 -17.01
C ILE A 165 28.36 -32.44 -17.52
N LEU A 166 29.22 -31.86 -16.68
CA LEU A 166 30.55 -31.40 -17.08
C LEU A 166 31.56 -32.55 -17.18
N ASN A 167 31.54 -33.49 -16.24
CA ASN A 167 32.61 -34.50 -16.10
C ASN A 167 32.15 -35.94 -16.38
N ARG A 168 30.87 -36.19 -16.67
CA ARG A 168 30.28 -37.54 -16.90
C ARG A 168 30.61 -38.59 -15.82
N GLN A 169 30.91 -38.17 -14.59
CA GLN A 169 31.15 -39.10 -13.47
C GLN A 169 29.83 -39.45 -12.76
N GLU A 170 29.46 -40.73 -12.75
CA GLU A 170 28.33 -41.25 -11.97
C GLU A 170 28.66 -41.26 -10.46
N TYR A 171 27.71 -40.85 -9.62
CA TYR A 171 27.83 -40.78 -8.15
C TYR A 171 27.87 -42.16 -7.45
N ARG A 172 28.28 -43.23 -8.15
CA ARG A 172 28.39 -44.57 -7.55
C ARG A 172 29.73 -44.85 -6.88
N ASP A 173 30.76 -44.05 -7.12
CA ASP A 173 32.12 -44.32 -6.65
C ASP A 173 32.54 -43.57 -5.35
N PHE A 174 31.61 -42.89 -4.66
CA PHE A 174 31.92 -42.12 -3.45
C PHE A 174 31.13 -42.52 -2.18
N ILE A 175 30.29 -43.56 -2.26
CA ILE A 175 29.85 -44.29 -1.06
C ILE A 175 30.93 -45.35 -0.79
N GLY A 176 31.84 -45.00 0.13
CA GLY A 176 32.68 -46.00 0.78
C GLY A 176 31.81 -47.14 1.31
N GLN A 177 32.30 -48.37 1.17
CA GLN A 177 31.72 -49.61 1.67
C GLN A 177 31.00 -49.41 3.02
N PHE A 178 29.69 -49.21 2.96
CA PHE A 178 28.81 -49.48 4.08
C PHE A 178 28.00 -50.69 3.67
N ASP A 179 28.48 -51.86 4.11
CA ASP A 179 27.67 -53.05 4.29
C ASP A 179 26.43 -52.67 5.12
N THR A 180 25.37 -52.30 4.40
CA THR A 180 24.02 -52.12 4.95
C THR A 180 23.05 -52.98 4.15
N VAL A 181 23.51 -54.18 3.77
CA VAL A 181 22.60 -55.30 3.67
C VAL A 181 22.25 -55.69 5.11
N PRO A 182 20.98 -55.67 5.53
CA PRO A 182 20.62 -56.09 6.88
C PRO A 182 21.10 -57.53 7.09
N PHE A 183 22.02 -57.71 8.04
CA PHE A 183 22.48 -59.01 8.48
C PHE A 183 21.31 -59.68 9.23
N ASN A 184 20.59 -60.57 8.55
CA ASN A 184 19.72 -61.52 9.22
C ASN A 184 20.62 -62.51 9.98
N ALA A 185 20.63 -62.42 11.31
CA ALA A 185 21.33 -63.38 12.17
C ALA A 185 20.69 -64.80 12.15
N ILE A 186 19.69 -65.02 11.29
CA ILE A 186 19.04 -66.31 11.05
C ILE A 186 18.78 -66.43 9.55
N ASP A 187 19.43 -67.40 8.90
CA ASP A 187 19.25 -67.70 7.48
C ASP A 187 17.84 -68.29 7.26
N THR A 188 16.88 -67.43 6.92
CA THR A 188 15.48 -67.78 6.69
C THR A 188 15.07 -67.36 5.28
N TYR A 189 14.34 -68.23 4.59
CA TYR A 189 13.94 -68.07 3.18
C TYR A 189 13.05 -66.84 2.92
N PHE A 190 12.47 -66.24 3.96
CA PHE A 190 11.65 -65.03 3.88
C PHE A 190 12.22 -63.94 4.81
N CYS A 191 12.38 -62.71 4.29
CA CYS A 191 12.81 -61.57 5.10
C CYS A 191 11.77 -61.19 6.16
N ILE A 192 12.21 -60.67 7.31
CA ILE A 192 11.33 -60.11 8.34
C ILE A 192 10.72 -58.82 7.77
N SER A 193 9.39 -58.78 7.68
CA SER A 193 8.64 -57.57 7.28
C SER A 193 8.99 -56.40 8.20
N GLU A 194 9.26 -55.23 7.64
CA GLU A 194 9.36 -53.99 8.41
C GLU A 194 8.05 -53.71 9.16
N ASN A 195 8.17 -53.01 10.28
CA ASN A 195 7.02 -52.60 11.08
C ASN A 195 6.21 -51.54 10.32
N GLN A 196 5.06 -51.93 9.79
CA GLN A 196 4.19 -51.07 8.99
C GLN A 196 3.71 -49.82 9.74
N GLU A 197 3.59 -49.85 11.07
CA GLU A 197 3.24 -48.65 11.85
C GLU A 197 4.39 -47.65 11.89
N PHE A 198 5.64 -48.12 11.87
CA PHE A 198 6.82 -47.25 11.84
C PHE A 198 7.00 -46.59 10.47
N ALA A 199 6.76 -47.33 9.38
CA ALA A 199 6.77 -46.79 8.02
C ALA A 199 5.73 -45.66 7.84
N LYS A 200 4.52 -45.82 8.40
CA LYS A 200 3.46 -44.78 8.35
C LYS A 200 3.87 -43.45 9.01
N TYR A 201 4.75 -43.47 10.00
CA TYR A 201 5.26 -42.22 10.60
C TYR A 201 6.19 -41.49 9.63
N TRP A 202 7.03 -42.20 8.89
CA TRP A 202 7.88 -41.62 7.86
C TRP A 202 7.04 -41.03 6.72
N ASP A 203 6.04 -41.77 6.21
CA ASP A 203 5.13 -41.27 5.17
C ASP A 203 4.37 -40.00 5.63
N ARG A 204 3.93 -39.98 6.89
CA ARG A 204 3.20 -38.82 7.45
C ARG A 204 4.10 -37.61 7.61
N VAL A 205 5.35 -37.80 8.04
CA VAL A 205 6.31 -36.71 8.16
C VAL A 205 6.67 -36.16 6.78
N GLU A 206 6.88 -37.04 5.79
CA GLU A 206 7.16 -36.66 4.41
C GLU A 206 5.99 -35.87 3.78
N ASP A 207 4.75 -36.34 3.91
CA ASP A 207 3.55 -35.62 3.44
C ASP A 207 3.41 -34.22 4.07
N ARG A 208 3.66 -34.10 5.38
CA ARG A 208 3.55 -32.82 6.09
C ARG A 208 4.67 -31.86 5.70
N LEU A 209 5.90 -32.36 5.57
CA LEU A 209 7.03 -31.57 5.06
C LEU A 209 6.82 -31.13 3.62
N PHE A 210 6.29 -32.00 2.77
CA PHE A 210 5.93 -31.67 1.39
C PHE A 210 4.90 -30.53 1.36
N LYS A 211 3.83 -30.62 2.14
CA LYS A 211 2.80 -29.57 2.23
C LYS A 211 3.37 -28.24 2.74
N ILE A 212 4.23 -28.27 3.76
CA ILE A 212 4.93 -27.07 4.26
C ILE A 212 5.82 -26.46 3.17
N ARG A 213 6.58 -27.29 2.44
CA ARG A 213 7.49 -26.84 1.37
C ARG A 213 6.75 -26.27 0.16
N HIS A 214 5.53 -26.73 -0.12
CA HIS A 214 4.72 -26.30 -1.26
C HIS A 214 3.60 -25.32 -0.90
N CYS A 215 3.69 -24.66 0.28
CA CYS A 215 2.71 -23.67 0.73
C CYS A 215 1.26 -24.18 0.78
N GLN A 216 1.08 -25.47 1.08
CA GLN A 216 -0.22 -26.12 1.23
C GLN A 216 -0.64 -26.19 2.70
N ASN A 217 -1.95 -26.15 2.96
CA ASN A 217 -2.49 -26.42 4.28
C ASN A 217 -2.46 -27.93 4.60
N ILE A 218 -2.90 -28.33 5.81
CA ILE A 218 -2.87 -29.73 6.27
C ILE A 218 -3.68 -30.70 5.36
N GLN A 219 -4.62 -30.17 4.58
CA GLN A 219 -5.47 -30.87 3.63
C GLN A 219 -4.88 -30.91 2.21
N GLY A 220 -3.71 -30.31 1.96
CA GLY A 220 -3.08 -30.24 0.64
C GLY A 220 -3.56 -29.10 -0.25
N ILE A 221 -4.29 -28.13 0.29
CA ILE A 221 -4.81 -26.98 -0.47
C ILE A 221 -3.77 -25.85 -0.42
N GLU A 222 -3.28 -25.42 -1.58
CA GLU A 222 -2.35 -24.29 -1.71
C GLU A 222 -2.96 -22.99 -1.17
N ARG A 223 -2.18 -22.28 -0.36
CA ARG A 223 -2.61 -21.03 0.27
C ARG A 223 -2.29 -19.86 -0.67
N GLN A 224 -3.29 -19.41 -1.44
CA GLN A 224 -3.15 -18.18 -2.23
C GLN A 224 -3.17 -16.94 -1.33
N LEU A 225 -2.12 -16.13 -1.37
CA LEU A 225 -2.14 -14.76 -0.84
C LEU A 225 -2.94 -13.86 -1.80
N ALA A 226 -3.69 -12.90 -1.25
CA ALA A 226 -4.52 -11.99 -2.04
C ALA A 226 -3.68 -11.24 -3.10
N LEU A 227 -4.02 -11.47 -4.38
CA LEU A 227 -3.33 -10.99 -5.58
C LEU A 227 -3.68 -9.52 -5.92
N PHE A 228 -3.82 -8.64 -4.92
CA PHE A 228 -4.13 -7.24 -5.15
C PHE A 228 -3.04 -6.34 -4.58
N SER A 229 -1.94 -6.24 -5.33
CA SER A 229 -1.05 -5.08 -5.24
C SER A 229 -1.62 -3.98 -6.14
N PRO A 230 -1.84 -2.75 -5.66
CA PRO A 230 -2.20 -1.65 -6.54
C PRO A 230 -1.06 -1.44 -7.56
N PRO A 231 -1.39 -1.15 -8.84
CA PRO A 231 -0.38 -0.91 -9.86
C PRO A 231 0.51 0.28 -9.50
N ILE A 232 1.79 0.17 -9.87
CA ILE A 232 2.76 1.26 -9.79
C ILE A 232 2.33 2.37 -10.76
N ASP A 233 2.12 3.57 -10.22
CA ASP A 233 1.72 4.77 -10.95
C ASP A 233 2.84 5.22 -11.93
N PRO A 234 2.61 5.26 -13.26
CA PRO A 234 3.61 5.68 -14.27
C PRO A 234 4.05 7.15 -14.18
N ARG A 235 3.59 7.91 -13.17
CA ARG A 235 3.86 9.35 -12.99
C ARG A 235 5.23 9.68 -12.40
N GLN A 236 6.23 8.80 -12.50
CA GLN A 236 7.59 9.13 -12.05
C GLN A 236 8.21 10.31 -12.83
N LEU A 237 7.81 10.53 -14.10
CA LEU A 237 8.24 11.72 -14.86
C LEU A 237 7.57 13.03 -14.41
N VAL A 238 6.42 12.97 -13.73
CA VAL A 238 5.74 14.17 -13.19
C VAL A 238 6.16 14.44 -11.74
N ARG A 239 6.55 13.42 -10.97
CA ARG A 239 7.11 13.59 -9.62
C ARG A 239 8.52 14.17 -9.61
N GLN A 240 9.34 13.97 -10.64
CA GLN A 240 10.62 14.68 -10.74
C GLN A 240 10.46 16.21 -10.91
N ALA A 241 9.26 16.70 -11.25
CA ALA A 241 8.93 18.13 -11.22
C ALA A 241 8.23 18.58 -9.92
N ALA A 242 7.76 17.66 -9.06
CA ALA A 242 6.87 17.95 -7.93
C ALA A 242 7.33 17.43 -6.55
N ALA A 243 8.37 16.58 -6.49
CA ALA A 243 8.95 16.11 -5.23
C ALA A 243 10.08 17.04 -4.78
N GLY A 244 9.73 18.09 -4.04
CA GLY A 244 10.63 18.64 -3.00
C GLY A 244 11.57 19.80 -3.36
N ALA A 245 11.42 20.48 -4.50
CA ALA A 245 12.23 21.67 -4.81
C ALA A 245 11.49 22.74 -5.63
N SER A 246 10.21 22.96 -5.37
CA SER A 246 9.41 23.94 -6.12
C SER A 246 8.67 24.91 -5.21
N THR A 247 9.45 25.72 -4.47
CA THR A 247 9.19 27.16 -4.58
C THR A 247 9.35 27.47 -6.07
N VAL A 248 8.26 27.39 -6.83
CA VAL A 248 8.27 27.87 -8.20
C VAL A 248 8.60 29.35 -8.06
N ASN A 249 9.86 29.72 -8.32
CA ASN A 249 10.26 31.12 -8.47
C ASN A 249 9.59 31.61 -9.75
N LEU A 250 8.30 31.91 -9.64
CA LEU A 250 7.58 32.75 -10.58
C LEU A 250 8.14 34.15 -10.32
N PHE A 251 9.26 34.44 -10.98
CA PHE A 251 9.88 35.75 -10.97
C PHE A 251 8.83 36.76 -11.43
N ALA A 252 8.31 37.56 -10.49
CA ALA A 252 7.51 38.72 -10.83
C ALA A 252 8.39 39.62 -11.70
N SER A 253 7.93 39.93 -12.91
CA SER A 253 8.61 40.94 -13.72
C SER A 253 8.62 42.25 -12.93
N ASP A 254 9.80 42.80 -12.71
CA ASP A 254 9.95 44.10 -12.05
C ASP A 254 9.65 45.28 -13.00
N THR A 255 9.17 44.98 -14.21
CA THR A 255 8.84 45.99 -15.21
C THR A 255 7.48 46.61 -14.93
N ILE A 256 7.43 47.94 -15.00
CA ILE A 256 6.19 48.69 -14.81
C ILE A 256 5.31 48.51 -16.05
N PRO A 257 4.05 48.07 -15.90
CA PRO A 257 3.20 47.79 -17.04
C PRO A 257 2.80 49.05 -17.80
N HIS A 258 2.37 48.88 -19.06
CA HIS A 258 1.92 49.98 -19.92
C HIS A 258 0.48 50.42 -19.64
N TYR A 259 -0.33 49.54 -19.06
CA TYR A 259 -1.74 49.79 -18.75
C TYR A 259 -1.93 50.17 -17.28
N ARG A 260 -2.99 50.93 -17.03
CA ARG A 260 -3.41 51.39 -15.71
C ARG A 260 -3.89 50.24 -14.83
N PHE A 261 -3.84 50.47 -13.52
CA PHE A 261 -4.23 49.50 -12.51
C PHE A 261 -5.66 48.98 -12.72
N SER A 262 -6.64 49.87 -12.89
CA SER A 262 -8.05 49.49 -13.01
C SER A 262 -8.32 48.53 -14.17
N TYR A 263 -7.69 48.77 -15.33
CA TYR A 263 -7.81 47.89 -16.48
C TYR A 263 -7.15 46.53 -16.22
N LEU A 264 -5.92 46.53 -15.70
CA LEU A 264 -5.19 45.29 -15.42
C LEU A 264 -5.86 44.45 -14.34
N LEU A 265 -6.41 45.08 -13.31
CA LEU A 265 -7.14 44.42 -12.23
C LEU A 265 -8.33 43.62 -12.78
N GLU A 266 -9.16 44.24 -13.60
CA GLU A 266 -10.33 43.57 -14.21
C GLU A 266 -9.91 42.41 -15.12
N ARG A 267 -8.86 42.61 -15.92
CA ARG A 267 -8.32 41.53 -16.77
C ARG A 267 -7.73 40.38 -15.95
N ALA A 268 -7.04 40.69 -14.85
CA ALA A 268 -6.51 39.70 -13.93
C ALA A 268 -7.65 38.91 -13.26
N LYS A 269 -8.66 39.58 -12.72
CA LYS A 269 -9.85 38.94 -12.11
C LYS A 269 -10.56 38.00 -13.09
N GLY A 270 -10.75 38.42 -14.35
CA GLY A 270 -11.33 37.57 -15.40
C GLY A 270 -10.51 36.30 -15.66
N MET A 271 -9.19 36.41 -15.71
CA MET A 271 -8.31 35.25 -15.88
C MET A 271 -8.33 34.34 -14.64
N VAL A 272 -8.32 34.90 -13.43
CA VAL A 272 -8.43 34.13 -12.18
C VAL A 272 -9.78 33.41 -12.09
N SER A 273 -10.87 34.01 -12.55
CA SER A 273 -12.18 33.32 -12.64
C SER A 273 -12.11 32.07 -13.53
N THR A 274 -11.37 32.15 -14.64
CA THR A 274 -11.12 30.99 -15.52
C THR A 274 -10.30 29.91 -14.81
N VAL A 275 -9.30 30.30 -14.01
CA VAL A 275 -8.54 29.37 -13.16
C VAL A 275 -9.46 28.66 -12.17
N ILE A 276 -10.36 29.37 -11.48
CA ILE A 276 -11.33 28.77 -10.54
C ILE A 276 -12.21 27.72 -11.25
N GLN A 277 -12.75 28.06 -12.43
CA GLN A 277 -13.58 27.14 -13.22
C GLN A 277 -12.82 25.87 -13.67
N LEU A 278 -11.55 26.02 -14.08
CA LEU A 278 -10.69 24.89 -14.42
C LEU A 278 -10.38 24.03 -13.18
N GLY A 279 -10.17 24.65 -12.02
CA GLY A 279 -9.98 23.96 -10.74
C GLY A 279 -11.19 23.12 -10.35
N SER A 280 -12.41 23.67 -10.43
CA SER A 280 -13.64 22.93 -10.13
C SER A 280 -13.90 21.79 -11.12
N THR A 281 -13.61 22.02 -12.41
CA THR A 281 -13.72 20.99 -13.45
C THR A 281 -12.72 19.86 -13.23
N LEU A 282 -11.48 20.19 -12.86
CA LEU A 282 -10.46 19.21 -12.51
C LEU A 282 -10.89 18.38 -11.29
N LEU A 283 -11.41 19.02 -10.24
CA LEU A 283 -11.93 18.33 -9.05
C LEU A 283 -13.06 17.36 -9.40
N SER A 284 -14.07 17.82 -10.15
CA SER A 284 -15.17 16.93 -10.57
C SER A 284 -14.69 15.77 -11.43
N THR A 285 -13.68 15.99 -12.29
CA THR A 285 -13.09 14.92 -13.11
C THR A 285 -12.32 13.91 -12.25
N LEU A 286 -11.61 14.37 -11.21
CA LEU A 286 -10.95 13.50 -10.23
C LEU A 286 -11.97 12.62 -9.50
N GLU A 287 -13.04 13.22 -8.98
CA GLU A 287 -14.11 12.50 -8.27
C GLU A 287 -14.78 11.46 -9.18
N LYS A 288 -15.08 11.81 -10.43
CA LYS A 288 -15.65 10.88 -11.42
C LYS A 288 -14.70 9.72 -11.71
N LYS A 289 -13.40 9.99 -11.86
CA LYS A 289 -12.40 8.93 -12.06
C LYS A 289 -12.37 7.97 -10.88
N ASP A 290 -12.33 8.49 -9.66
CA ASP A 290 -12.25 7.68 -8.45
C ASP A 290 -13.55 6.86 -8.24
N ALA A 291 -14.71 7.43 -8.57
CA ALA A 291 -16.00 6.72 -8.56
C ALA A 291 -16.04 5.58 -9.59
N GLU A 292 -15.56 5.81 -10.82
CA GLU A 292 -15.47 4.79 -11.85
C GLU A 292 -14.47 3.68 -11.50
N GLU A 293 -13.34 4.05 -10.91
CA GLU A 293 -12.35 3.09 -10.44
C GLU A 293 -12.92 2.18 -9.34
N LEU A 294 -13.70 2.73 -8.41
CA LEU A 294 -14.41 1.93 -7.39
C LEU A 294 -15.52 1.07 -7.99
N ALA A 295 -16.30 1.59 -8.94
CA ALA A 295 -17.37 0.85 -9.61
C ALA A 295 -16.80 -0.36 -10.37
N LEU A 296 -15.72 -0.15 -11.13
CA LEU A 296 -15.02 -1.21 -11.84
C LEU A 296 -14.44 -2.25 -10.88
N LEU A 297 -13.84 -1.82 -9.75
CA LEU A 297 -13.30 -2.73 -8.74
C LEU A 297 -14.40 -3.65 -8.18
N ARG A 298 -15.55 -3.08 -7.80
CA ARG A 298 -16.69 -3.86 -7.29
C ARG A 298 -17.22 -4.84 -8.32
N ALA A 299 -17.43 -4.37 -9.55
CA ALA A 299 -17.91 -5.22 -10.64
C ALA A 299 -16.92 -6.33 -11.01
N THR A 300 -15.61 -6.14 -10.80
CA THR A 300 -14.60 -7.20 -11.00
C THR A 300 -14.63 -8.23 -9.87
N GLN A 301 -14.91 -7.81 -8.63
CA GLN A 301 -14.92 -8.69 -7.45
C GLN A 301 -16.21 -9.53 -7.33
N GLU A 302 -17.35 -8.98 -7.75
CA GLU A 302 -18.66 -9.62 -7.67
C GLU A 302 -18.76 -10.99 -8.38
N PRO A 303 -18.34 -11.17 -9.66
CA PRO A 303 -18.44 -12.46 -10.33
C PRO A 303 -17.49 -13.50 -9.71
N VAL A 304 -16.37 -13.06 -9.13
CA VAL A 304 -15.44 -13.94 -8.39
C VAL A 304 -16.11 -14.44 -7.11
N LEU A 305 -16.75 -13.55 -6.35
CA LEU A 305 -17.49 -13.93 -5.15
C LEU A 305 -18.63 -14.90 -5.47
N LEU A 306 -19.40 -14.62 -6.53
CA LEU A 306 -20.49 -15.49 -6.96
C LEU A 306 -19.98 -16.87 -7.40
N GLN A 307 -18.84 -16.94 -8.10
CA GLN A 307 -18.22 -18.23 -8.45
C GLN A 307 -17.81 -19.05 -7.23
N LEU A 308 -17.35 -18.41 -6.15
CA LEU A 308 -17.03 -19.12 -4.90
C LEU A 308 -18.28 -19.73 -4.25
N ILE A 309 -19.45 -19.09 -4.39
CA ILE A 309 -20.73 -19.59 -3.87
C ILE A 309 -21.27 -20.76 -4.69
N THR A 310 -20.89 -20.89 -5.97
CA THR A 310 -21.34 -21.99 -6.85
C THR A 310 -21.06 -23.36 -6.23
N LYS A 311 -19.88 -23.54 -5.64
CA LYS A 311 -19.51 -24.79 -4.95
C LYS A 311 -20.46 -25.15 -3.81
N THR A 312 -20.97 -24.16 -3.07
CA THR A 312 -21.96 -24.39 -2.02
C THR A 312 -23.29 -24.86 -2.61
N LYS A 313 -23.73 -24.27 -3.72
CA LYS A 313 -24.96 -24.69 -4.43
C LYS A 313 -24.83 -26.11 -4.98
N GLU A 314 -23.70 -26.46 -5.58
CA GLU A 314 -23.42 -27.84 -6.02
C GLU A 314 -23.47 -28.83 -4.84
N LYS A 315 -22.88 -28.47 -3.69
CA LYS A 315 -22.92 -29.31 -2.49
C LYS A 315 -24.33 -29.46 -1.89
N GLN A 316 -25.20 -28.46 -2.02
CA GLN A 316 -26.61 -28.59 -1.61
C GLN A 316 -27.36 -29.61 -2.47
N ILE A 317 -27.06 -29.69 -3.77
CA ILE A 317 -27.62 -30.71 -4.66
C ILE A 317 -27.10 -32.10 -4.28
N GLU A 318 -25.80 -32.24 -4.02
CA GLU A 318 -25.21 -33.50 -3.55
C GLU A 318 -25.82 -33.96 -2.22
N GLU A 319 -25.99 -33.04 -1.25
CA GLU A 319 -26.63 -33.31 0.04
C GLU A 319 -28.08 -33.79 -0.15
N ALA A 320 -28.86 -33.10 -0.99
CA ALA A 320 -30.25 -33.48 -1.28
C ALA A 320 -30.34 -34.87 -1.92
N LYS A 321 -29.42 -35.19 -2.85
CA LYS A 321 -29.30 -36.51 -3.47
C LYS A 321 -28.94 -37.59 -2.44
N ALA A 322 -27.95 -37.34 -1.59
CA ALA A 322 -27.57 -38.27 -0.52
C ALA A 322 -28.71 -38.52 0.48
N ASN A 323 -29.51 -37.49 0.79
CA ASN A 323 -30.69 -37.63 1.65
C ASN A 323 -31.77 -38.49 0.99
N LYS A 324 -32.01 -38.34 -0.32
CA LYS A 324 -32.90 -39.23 -1.08
C LYS A 324 -32.40 -40.68 -1.02
N ASP A 325 -31.11 -40.91 -1.26
CA ASP A 325 -30.53 -42.27 -1.22
C ASP A 325 -30.69 -42.93 0.16
N SER A 326 -30.57 -42.14 1.23
CA SER A 326 -30.85 -42.59 2.60
C SER A 326 -32.32 -42.99 2.82
N LEU A 327 -33.26 -42.22 2.26
CA LEU A 327 -34.68 -42.54 2.30
C LEU A 327 -35.02 -43.80 1.48
N GLU A 328 -34.37 -44.02 0.33
CA GLU A 328 -34.52 -45.24 -0.46
C GLU A 328 -34.05 -46.49 0.31
N LYS A 329 -32.91 -46.41 1.01
CA LYS A 329 -32.45 -47.48 1.92
C LYS A 329 -33.45 -47.73 3.05
N SER A 330 -34.00 -46.67 3.64
CA SER A 330 -35.02 -46.76 4.69
C SER A 330 -36.30 -47.43 4.19
N LYS A 331 -36.73 -47.12 2.95
CA LYS A 331 -37.87 -47.77 2.29
C LYS A 331 -37.60 -49.26 2.04
N SER A 332 -36.39 -49.62 1.60
CA SER A 332 -36.00 -51.03 1.42
C SER A 332 -36.10 -51.80 2.73
N SER A 333 -35.57 -51.24 3.82
CA SER A 333 -35.65 -51.85 5.15
C SER A 333 -37.11 -52.05 5.61
N ALA A 334 -37.98 -51.04 5.44
CA ALA A 334 -39.40 -51.18 5.74
C ALA A 334 -40.11 -52.22 4.86
N SER A 335 -39.75 -52.28 3.57
CA SER A 335 -40.26 -53.28 2.64
C SER A 335 -39.83 -54.70 3.03
N ASP A 336 -38.58 -54.88 3.48
CA ASP A 336 -38.09 -56.19 3.90
C ASP A 336 -38.72 -56.64 5.22
N ARG A 337 -38.98 -55.72 6.17
CA ARG A 337 -39.81 -56.00 7.36
C ARG A 337 -41.21 -56.47 6.94
N LYS A 338 -41.86 -55.78 6.01
CA LYS A 338 -43.17 -56.19 5.48
C LYS A 338 -43.12 -57.59 4.86
N LYS A 339 -42.14 -57.89 4.01
CA LYS A 339 -41.96 -59.21 3.39
C LYS A 339 -41.72 -60.30 4.43
N HIS A 340 -40.94 -60.00 5.48
CA HIS A 340 -40.67 -60.93 6.56
C HIS A 340 -41.95 -61.33 7.29
N TYR A 341 -42.76 -60.37 7.74
CA TYR A 341 -44.02 -60.67 8.42
C TYR A 341 -45.06 -61.31 7.48
N ASP A 342 -45.11 -60.94 6.20
CA ASP A 342 -45.94 -61.62 5.20
C ASP A 342 -45.55 -63.10 5.05
N LYS A 343 -44.26 -63.43 5.10
CA LYS A 343 -43.77 -64.82 5.09
C LYS A 343 -44.18 -65.57 6.35
N LEU A 344 -44.08 -64.96 7.54
CA LEU A 344 -44.47 -65.59 8.81
C LEU A 344 -45.97 -65.89 8.86
N ILE A 345 -46.82 -64.92 8.46
CA ILE A 345 -48.28 -65.09 8.42
C ILE A 345 -48.69 -66.19 7.45
N LYS A 346 -48.12 -66.21 6.23
CA LYS A 346 -48.42 -67.24 5.22
C LYS A 346 -47.95 -68.65 5.61
N ALA A 347 -46.83 -68.76 6.31
CA ALA A 347 -46.29 -70.05 6.75
C ALA A 347 -47.16 -70.70 7.84
N GLY A 348 -47.87 -69.89 8.65
CA GLY A 348 -48.65 -70.37 9.79
C GLY A 348 -47.77 -71.08 10.83
N TRP A 349 -48.33 -72.07 11.52
CA TRP A 349 -47.57 -72.85 12.50
C TRP A 349 -46.47 -73.67 11.83
N ASN A 350 -45.25 -73.58 12.38
CA ASN A 350 -44.13 -74.36 11.89
C ASN A 350 -44.33 -75.86 12.20
N ALA A 351 -43.52 -76.74 11.58
CA ALA A 351 -43.67 -78.19 11.74
C ALA A 351 -43.63 -78.64 13.22
N ARG A 352 -42.69 -78.10 14.01
CA ARG A 352 -42.55 -78.44 15.44
C ARG A 352 -43.69 -77.91 16.30
N GLU A 353 -44.25 -76.76 15.98
CA GLU A 353 -45.42 -76.21 16.67
C GLU A 353 -46.67 -77.08 16.43
N LYS A 354 -46.86 -77.56 15.19
CA LYS A 354 -47.91 -78.54 14.85
C LYS A 354 -47.71 -79.86 15.60
N ASP A 355 -46.47 -80.36 15.64
CA ASP A 355 -46.14 -81.58 16.38
C ASP A 355 -46.34 -81.41 17.89
N THR A 356 -46.06 -80.24 18.46
CA THR A 356 -46.26 -79.95 19.89
C THR A 356 -47.75 -80.01 20.25
N VAL A 357 -48.61 -79.35 19.47
CA VAL A 357 -50.07 -79.40 19.63
C VAL A 357 -50.57 -80.83 19.47
N LYS A 358 -50.06 -81.57 18.47
CA LYS A 358 -50.41 -82.98 18.25
C LYS A 358 -50.01 -83.86 19.43
N HIS A 359 -48.80 -83.75 19.94
CA HIS A 359 -48.32 -84.53 21.08
C HIS A 359 -49.09 -84.21 22.36
N MET A 360 -49.39 -82.93 22.63
CA MET A 360 -50.25 -82.55 23.76
C MET A 360 -51.66 -83.15 23.62
N THR A 361 -52.21 -83.19 22.40
CA THR A 361 -53.51 -83.82 22.12
C THR A 361 -53.46 -85.35 22.32
N THR A 362 -52.43 -86.02 21.79
CA THR A 362 -52.24 -87.47 22.00
C THR A 362 -52.01 -87.83 23.47
N ALA A 363 -51.29 -86.99 24.23
CA ALA A 363 -51.10 -87.18 25.67
C ALA A 363 -52.44 -87.11 26.43
N LEU A 364 -53.30 -86.14 26.09
CA LEU A 364 -54.66 -86.04 26.63
C LEU A 364 -55.48 -87.31 26.36
N ASP A 365 -55.43 -87.83 25.13
CA ASP A 365 -56.16 -89.06 24.75
C ASP A 365 -55.67 -90.28 25.55
N LEU A 366 -54.34 -90.46 25.66
CA LEU A 366 -53.75 -91.54 26.45
C LEU A 366 -54.07 -91.42 27.95
N GLN A 367 -54.11 -90.20 28.49
CA GLN A 367 -54.41 -89.96 29.90
C GLN A 367 -55.89 -90.23 30.24
N LYS A 368 -56.82 -89.96 29.30
CA LYS A 368 -58.22 -90.36 29.41
C LYS A 368 -58.37 -91.89 29.49
N VAL A 369 -57.68 -92.64 28.62
CA VAL A 369 -57.66 -94.11 28.66
C VAL A 369 -57.07 -94.63 29.98
N THR A 370 -55.96 -94.06 30.43
CA THR A 370 -55.30 -94.44 31.70
C THR A 370 -56.21 -94.23 32.92
N THR A 371 -56.99 -93.14 32.91
CA THR A 371 -57.95 -92.83 33.98
C THR A 371 -59.09 -93.85 34.04
N GLY A 372 -59.57 -94.34 32.90
CA GLY A 372 -60.55 -95.43 32.83
C GLY A 372 -60.03 -96.73 33.45
N ILE A 373 -58.77 -97.08 33.19
CA ILE A 373 -58.10 -98.26 33.78
C ILE A 373 -57.96 -98.11 35.31
N ARG A 374 -57.55 -96.94 35.80
CA ARG A 374 -57.43 -96.65 37.24
C ARG A 374 -58.77 -96.67 37.99
N THR A 375 -59.87 -96.34 37.31
CA THR A 375 -61.21 -96.40 37.91
C THR A 375 -61.64 -97.86 38.09
N ALA A 376 -61.38 -98.71 37.10
CA ALA A 376 -61.72 -100.14 37.16
C ALA A 376 -60.92 -100.88 38.26
N SER A 377 -59.69 -100.46 38.56
CA SER A 377 -58.87 -101.11 39.60
C SER A 377 -59.37 -100.87 41.03
N ILE A 378 -60.20 -99.85 41.28
CA ILE A 378 -60.82 -99.60 42.59
C ILE A 378 -61.66 -100.79 43.03
N VAL A 379 -62.46 -101.37 42.12
CA VAL A 379 -63.28 -102.56 42.41
C VAL A 379 -62.39 -103.72 42.84
N SER A 380 -61.26 -103.93 42.16
CA SER A 380 -60.29 -104.98 42.49
C SER A 380 -59.68 -104.84 43.89
N TYR A 381 -59.41 -103.62 44.37
CA TYR A 381 -58.89 -103.38 45.73
C TYR A 381 -59.93 -103.56 46.84
N LEU A 382 -61.22 -103.45 46.49
CA LEU A 382 -62.35 -103.66 47.39
C LEU A 382 -62.80 -105.12 47.44
N LEU A 383 -62.31 -105.99 46.56
CA LEU A 383 -62.54 -107.43 46.62
C LEU A 383 -61.62 -108.09 47.67
N PRO A 384 -62.09 -109.10 48.42
CA PRO A 384 -61.24 -109.87 49.33
C PRO A 384 -60.12 -110.57 48.56
N SER A 385 -58.89 -110.53 49.08
CA SER A 385 -57.74 -111.25 48.51
C SER A 385 -57.43 -112.56 49.25
N ILE A 386 -58.01 -112.73 50.44
CA ILE A 386 -57.87 -113.93 51.29
C ILE A 386 -59.27 -114.51 51.52
N TYR A 387 -59.46 -115.79 51.20
CA TYR A 387 -60.71 -116.53 51.35
C TYR A 387 -60.50 -117.76 52.25
N GLY A 388 -61.42 -118.03 53.20
CA GLY A 388 -61.35 -119.20 54.09
C GLY A 388 -61.84 -118.91 55.51
N THR A 389 -61.19 -119.49 56.54
CA THR A 389 -61.56 -119.31 57.96
C THR A 389 -61.29 -117.90 58.50
N SER A 390 -60.60 -117.05 57.73
CA SER A 390 -60.44 -115.61 57.94
C SER A 390 -60.66 -114.89 56.60
N ASN A 391 -61.83 -114.28 56.42
CA ASN A 391 -62.15 -113.47 55.24
C ASN A 391 -61.67 -112.03 55.44
N GLY A 392 -60.78 -111.55 54.56
CA GLY A 392 -60.22 -110.21 54.68
C GLY A 392 -59.18 -109.87 53.61
N GLY A 393 -58.31 -108.90 53.90
CA GLY A 393 -57.30 -108.41 52.96
C GLY A 393 -57.80 -107.38 51.95
N MET A 394 -59.02 -106.83 52.14
CA MET A 394 -59.50 -105.66 51.40
C MET A 394 -58.65 -104.45 51.76
N LYS A 395 -58.20 -103.71 50.76
CA LYS A 395 -57.25 -102.61 50.96
C LYS A 395 -57.95 -101.26 50.92
N PHE A 396 -58.77 -100.95 51.93
CA PHE A 396 -59.56 -99.71 51.96
C PHE A 396 -58.72 -98.42 51.85
N GLY A 397 -57.52 -98.39 52.45
CA GLY A 397 -56.58 -97.27 52.31
C GLY A 397 -56.00 -97.13 50.91
N GLU A 398 -55.71 -98.24 50.21
CA GLU A 398 -55.25 -98.23 48.82
C GLU A 398 -56.41 -97.93 47.84
N ALA A 399 -57.64 -98.34 48.15
CA ALA A 399 -58.82 -97.98 47.38
C ALA A 399 -59.14 -96.47 47.48
N ALA A 400 -59.02 -95.88 48.68
CA ALA A 400 -59.18 -94.44 48.89
C ALA A 400 -58.06 -93.62 48.22
N SER A 401 -56.79 -94.08 48.28
CA SER A 401 -55.69 -93.43 47.58
C SER A 401 -55.78 -93.59 46.05
N MET A 402 -56.33 -94.72 45.55
CA MET A 402 -56.64 -94.90 44.13
C MET A 402 -57.78 -93.99 43.67
N ALA A 403 -58.82 -93.79 44.49
CA ALA A 403 -59.89 -92.83 44.20
C ALA A 403 -59.38 -91.38 44.15
N ALA A 404 -58.52 -90.98 45.11
CA ALA A 404 -57.82 -89.69 45.06
C ALA A 404 -56.94 -89.56 43.80
N SER A 405 -56.23 -90.62 43.43
CA SER A 405 -55.42 -90.67 42.20
C SER A 405 -56.26 -90.54 40.92
N VAL A 406 -57.52 -91.01 40.91
CA VAL A 406 -58.47 -90.81 39.79
C VAL A 406 -58.91 -89.35 39.73
N ILE A 407 -59.24 -88.72 40.86
CA ILE A 407 -59.56 -87.29 40.93
C ILE A 407 -58.37 -86.44 40.45
N ASP A 408 -57.16 -86.72 40.94
CA ASP A 408 -55.91 -86.07 40.49
C ASP A 408 -55.66 -86.31 38.99
N SER A 409 -56.04 -87.47 38.45
CA SER A 409 -55.93 -87.76 37.01
C SER A 409 -56.88 -86.87 36.19
N PHE A 410 -58.12 -86.63 36.67
CA PHE A 410 -59.04 -85.67 36.04
C PHE A 410 -58.57 -84.22 36.16
N VAL A 411 -58.04 -83.80 37.33
CA VAL A 411 -57.40 -82.48 37.50
C VAL A 411 -56.20 -82.32 36.55
N GLY A 412 -55.42 -83.39 36.37
CA GLY A 412 -54.34 -83.48 35.38
C GLY A 412 -54.82 -83.30 33.94
N ILE A 413 -55.96 -83.92 33.56
CA ILE A 413 -56.57 -83.76 32.24
C ILE A 413 -57.04 -82.33 32.02
N TYR A 414 -57.80 -81.74 32.96
CA TYR A 414 -58.28 -80.36 32.84
C TYR A 414 -57.14 -79.34 32.80
N SER A 415 -56.07 -79.55 33.59
CA SER A 415 -54.88 -78.68 33.55
C SER A 415 -54.11 -78.80 32.22
N GLN A 416 -54.04 -79.99 31.62
CA GLN A 416 -53.46 -80.20 30.29
C GLN A 416 -54.33 -79.63 29.16
N GLU A 417 -55.66 -79.75 29.23
CA GLU A 417 -56.59 -79.10 28.29
C GLU A 417 -56.46 -77.58 28.37
N GLY A 418 -56.39 -77.02 29.58
CA GLY A 418 -56.09 -75.60 29.80
C GLY A 418 -54.72 -75.17 29.26
N SER A 419 -53.70 -76.03 29.37
CA SER A 419 -52.35 -75.78 28.82
C SER A 419 -52.34 -75.81 27.29
N LEU A 420 -53.07 -76.73 26.66
CA LEU A 420 -53.25 -76.81 25.21
C LEU A 420 -53.99 -75.58 24.67
N ALA A 421 -55.11 -75.21 25.31
CA ALA A 421 -55.88 -74.02 24.95
C ALA A 421 -55.05 -72.74 25.09
N SER A 422 -54.27 -72.61 26.17
CA SER A 422 -53.33 -71.51 26.37
C SER A 422 -52.27 -71.45 25.28
N THR A 423 -51.69 -72.60 24.88
CA THR A 423 -50.69 -72.68 23.81
C THR A 423 -51.26 -72.22 22.47
N ILE A 424 -52.47 -72.65 22.11
CA ILE A 424 -53.16 -72.23 20.87
C ILE A 424 -53.50 -70.74 20.92
N ALA A 425 -54.00 -70.23 22.06
CA ALA A 425 -54.30 -68.81 22.24
C ALA A 425 -53.04 -67.93 22.10
N GLN A 426 -51.89 -68.38 22.63
CA GLN A 426 -50.61 -67.69 22.44
C GLN A 426 -50.20 -67.64 20.97
N TYR A 427 -50.42 -68.71 20.20
CA TYR A 427 -50.13 -68.72 18.76
C TYR A 427 -51.04 -67.77 17.98
N GLN A 428 -52.33 -67.70 18.35
CA GLN A 428 -53.28 -66.73 17.77
C GLN A 428 -52.88 -65.29 18.08
N ARG A 429 -52.58 -64.95 19.35
CA ARG A 429 -52.12 -63.61 19.73
C ARG A 429 -50.83 -63.20 19.00
N ARG A 430 -49.89 -64.14 18.83
CA ARG A 430 -48.67 -63.92 18.06
C ARG A 430 -48.97 -63.63 16.58
N GLN A 431 -49.96 -64.30 16.00
CA GLN A 431 -50.38 -64.02 14.63
C GLN A 431 -51.01 -62.62 14.51
N GLU A 432 -51.87 -62.22 15.46
CA GLU A 432 -52.42 -60.85 15.52
C GLU A 432 -51.30 -59.79 15.60
N ASP A 433 -50.26 -60.04 16.42
CA ASP A 433 -49.09 -59.16 16.50
C ASP A 433 -48.32 -59.10 15.17
N TRP A 434 -48.13 -60.22 14.48
CA TRP A 434 -47.48 -60.24 13.17
C TRP A 434 -48.30 -59.48 12.11
N GLU A 435 -49.62 -59.61 12.13
CA GLU A 435 -50.52 -58.86 11.25
C GLU A 435 -50.43 -57.35 11.49
N LEU A 436 -50.41 -56.92 12.76
CA LEU A 436 -50.19 -55.53 13.12
C LEU A 436 -48.83 -55.01 12.61
N GLN A 437 -47.74 -55.75 12.85
CA GLN A 437 -46.40 -55.37 12.40
C GLN A 437 -46.30 -55.31 10.87
N GLN A 438 -46.97 -56.22 10.16
CA GLN A 438 -47.06 -56.19 8.70
C GLN A 438 -47.78 -54.92 8.21
N GLN A 439 -48.89 -54.53 8.86
CA GLN A 439 -49.63 -53.33 8.51
C GLN A 439 -48.82 -52.05 8.80
N MET A 440 -48.15 -51.97 9.95
CA MET A 440 -47.25 -50.85 10.26
C MET A 440 -46.14 -50.73 9.22
N ALA A 441 -45.45 -51.84 8.89
CA ALA A 441 -44.42 -51.84 7.86
C ALA A 441 -44.96 -51.43 6.47
N LYS A 442 -46.21 -51.79 6.14
CA LYS A 442 -46.87 -51.34 4.90
C LYS A 442 -47.13 -49.83 4.90
N LEU A 443 -47.52 -49.25 6.03
CA LEU A 443 -47.70 -47.80 6.17
C LEU A 443 -46.36 -47.06 6.13
N ASP A 444 -45.33 -47.56 6.82
CA ASP A 444 -43.97 -47.02 6.77
C ASP A 444 -43.45 -46.93 5.33
N VAL A 445 -43.64 -47.99 4.52
CA VAL A 445 -43.25 -47.97 3.09
C VAL A 445 -43.96 -46.85 2.33
N LYS A 446 -45.25 -46.62 2.58
CA LYS A 446 -46.00 -45.53 1.93
C LYS A 446 -45.53 -44.16 2.40
N GLN A 447 -45.35 -43.98 3.71
CA GLN A 447 -44.87 -42.72 4.29
C GLN A 447 -43.49 -42.35 3.75
N ILE A 448 -42.54 -43.30 3.74
CA ILE A 448 -41.19 -43.05 3.22
C ILE A 448 -41.24 -42.78 1.71
N GLN A 449 -42.16 -43.40 0.97
CA GLN A 449 -42.36 -43.07 -0.44
C GLN A 449 -42.75 -41.60 -0.64
N GLU A 450 -43.66 -41.06 0.18
CA GLU A 450 -44.00 -39.63 0.11
C GLU A 450 -42.82 -38.73 0.51
N GLN A 451 -42.00 -39.16 1.47
CA GLN A 451 -40.76 -38.44 1.79
C GLN A 451 -39.75 -38.45 0.64
N ILE A 452 -39.64 -39.55 -0.12
CA ILE A 452 -38.82 -39.63 -1.34
C ILE A 452 -39.37 -38.68 -2.41
N ASN A 453 -40.69 -38.61 -2.60
CA ASN A 453 -41.31 -37.67 -3.52
C ASN A 453 -40.97 -36.22 -3.14
N ALA A 454 -41.07 -35.87 -1.85
CA ALA A 454 -40.67 -34.56 -1.35
C ALA A 454 -39.16 -34.29 -1.49
N ALA A 455 -38.31 -35.30 -1.33
CA ALA A 455 -36.87 -35.19 -1.54
C ALA A 455 -36.51 -34.94 -3.02
N ASN A 456 -37.24 -35.55 -3.98
CA ASN A 456 -37.07 -35.24 -5.40
C ASN A 456 -37.40 -33.76 -5.69
N ILE A 457 -38.49 -33.23 -5.14
CA ILE A 457 -38.83 -31.80 -5.28
C ILE A 457 -37.72 -30.91 -4.70
N ARG A 458 -37.10 -31.29 -3.57
CA ARG A 458 -35.96 -30.54 -3.02
C ARG A 458 -34.74 -30.54 -3.95
N ILE A 459 -34.48 -31.64 -4.65
CA ILE A 459 -33.42 -31.70 -5.66
C ILE A 459 -33.74 -30.74 -6.80
N GLU A 460 -34.97 -30.75 -7.33
CA GLU A 460 -35.41 -29.83 -8.38
C GLU A 460 -35.28 -28.36 -7.96
N ILE A 461 -35.66 -28.02 -6.71
CA ILE A 461 -35.48 -26.68 -6.15
C ILE A 461 -33.99 -26.29 -6.11
N ALA A 462 -33.13 -27.17 -5.60
CA ALA A 462 -31.69 -26.90 -5.50
C ALA A 462 -31.03 -26.75 -6.90
N GLU A 463 -31.46 -27.54 -7.88
CA GLU A 463 -31.01 -27.43 -9.28
C GLU A 463 -31.46 -26.12 -9.92
N ALA A 464 -32.72 -25.71 -9.71
CA ALA A 464 -33.23 -24.42 -10.17
C ALA A 464 -32.52 -23.23 -9.50
N GLU A 465 -32.21 -23.31 -8.20
CA GLU A 465 -31.42 -22.29 -7.50
C GLU A 465 -30.00 -22.15 -8.07
N LEU A 466 -29.36 -23.27 -8.45
CA LEU A 466 -28.06 -23.25 -9.12
C LEU A 466 -28.15 -22.58 -10.50
N GLU A 467 -29.22 -22.84 -11.26
CA GLU A 467 -29.44 -22.20 -12.56
C GLU A 467 -29.61 -20.67 -12.41
N VAL A 468 -30.44 -20.22 -11.47
CA VAL A 468 -30.63 -18.80 -11.15
C VAL A 468 -29.31 -18.15 -10.70
N HIS A 469 -28.52 -18.85 -9.89
CA HIS A 469 -27.20 -18.39 -9.45
C HIS A 469 -26.23 -18.24 -10.63
N ASN A 470 -26.21 -19.20 -11.55
CA ASN A 470 -25.40 -19.12 -12.77
C ASN A 470 -25.82 -17.94 -13.67
N LYS A 471 -27.13 -17.67 -13.79
CA LYS A 471 -27.62 -16.47 -14.48
C LYS A 471 -27.21 -15.18 -13.79
N SER A 472 -27.17 -15.17 -12.45
CA SER A 472 -26.66 -14.01 -11.70
C SER A 472 -25.17 -13.76 -11.96
N ILE A 473 -24.36 -14.82 -12.10
CA ILE A 473 -22.95 -14.70 -12.52
C ILE A 473 -22.85 -14.10 -13.92
N GLU A 474 -23.68 -14.57 -14.87
CA GLU A 474 -23.71 -14.06 -16.24
C GLU A 474 -24.05 -12.57 -16.28
N HIS A 475 -25.13 -12.14 -15.62
CA HIS A 475 -25.50 -10.73 -15.52
C HIS A 475 -24.40 -9.87 -14.87
N SER A 476 -23.75 -10.37 -13.82
CA SER A 476 -22.65 -9.65 -13.16
C SER A 476 -21.45 -9.45 -14.10
N ARG A 477 -21.14 -10.44 -14.95
CA ARG A 477 -20.11 -10.32 -16.00
C ARG A 477 -20.50 -9.32 -17.08
N GLU A 478 -21.76 -9.27 -17.50
CA GLU A 478 -22.25 -8.27 -18.47
C GLU A 478 -22.07 -6.84 -17.93
N VAL A 479 -22.33 -6.61 -16.63
CA VAL A 479 -22.08 -5.32 -15.98
C VAL A 479 -20.59 -4.98 -15.96
N GLU A 480 -19.73 -5.94 -15.63
CA GLU A 480 -18.27 -5.76 -15.66
C GLU A 480 -17.79 -5.39 -17.08
N GLU A 481 -18.25 -6.12 -18.09
CA GLU A 481 -17.90 -5.88 -19.50
C GLU A 481 -18.40 -4.51 -19.97
N PHE A 482 -19.62 -4.13 -19.61
CA PHE A 482 -20.14 -2.79 -19.89
C PHE A 482 -19.28 -1.70 -19.25
N LEU A 483 -18.87 -1.85 -17.98
CA LEU A 483 -18.04 -0.87 -17.30
C LEU A 483 -16.63 -0.75 -17.91
N LYS A 484 -16.08 -1.84 -18.44
CA LYS A 484 -14.82 -1.84 -19.21
C LYS A 484 -14.97 -1.20 -20.59
N GLY A 485 -16.07 -1.49 -21.29
CA GLY A 485 -16.30 -1.11 -22.68
C GLY A 485 -16.94 0.27 -22.89
N LYS A 486 -17.59 0.85 -21.87
CA LYS A 486 -18.25 2.16 -22.01
C LYS A 486 -17.25 3.27 -22.31
N TYR A 487 -17.70 4.28 -23.05
CA TYR A 487 -16.85 5.41 -23.42
C TYR A 487 -16.35 6.22 -22.21
N THR A 488 -17.23 6.51 -21.25
CA THR A 488 -16.89 7.24 -20.02
C THR A 488 -16.28 6.31 -18.97
N ASN A 489 -15.16 5.67 -19.32
CA ASN A 489 -14.42 4.76 -18.46
C ASN A 489 -13.32 5.49 -17.67
N LYS A 490 -12.61 4.73 -16.83
CA LYS A 490 -11.50 5.21 -16.01
C LYS A 490 -10.40 5.87 -16.86
N GLU A 491 -10.10 5.31 -18.03
CA GLU A 491 -9.05 5.75 -18.94
C GLU A 491 -9.37 7.13 -19.52
N LEU A 492 -10.61 7.39 -19.92
CA LEU A 492 -11.06 8.69 -20.40
C LEU A 492 -10.86 9.77 -19.33
N TYR A 493 -11.34 9.52 -18.11
CA TYR A 493 -11.19 10.50 -17.03
C TYR A 493 -9.72 10.71 -16.65
N GLN A 494 -8.90 9.66 -16.65
CA GLN A 494 -7.45 9.78 -16.43
C GLN A 494 -6.77 10.63 -17.51
N TRP A 495 -7.15 10.48 -18.78
CA TRP A 495 -6.67 11.34 -19.87
C TRP A 495 -7.13 12.79 -19.69
N MET A 496 -8.41 13.01 -19.36
CA MET A 496 -8.96 14.34 -19.08
C MET A 496 -8.20 15.02 -17.93
N ILE A 497 -7.93 14.32 -16.82
CA ILE A 497 -7.16 14.85 -15.69
C ILE A 497 -5.78 15.32 -16.15
N SER A 498 -5.08 14.53 -16.99
CA SER A 498 -3.77 14.90 -17.52
C SER A 498 -3.85 16.21 -18.31
N ARG A 499 -4.79 16.30 -19.25
CA ARG A 499 -4.97 17.49 -20.10
C ARG A 499 -5.40 18.71 -19.29
N LEU A 500 -6.37 18.54 -18.39
CA LEU A 500 -6.90 19.60 -17.52
C LEU A 500 -5.84 20.11 -16.55
N SER A 501 -4.99 19.24 -15.99
CA SER A 501 -3.90 19.66 -15.11
C SER A 501 -2.89 20.56 -15.82
N THR A 502 -2.54 20.25 -17.08
CA THR A 502 -1.67 21.11 -17.89
C THR A 502 -2.33 22.47 -18.16
N LEU A 503 -3.58 22.48 -18.62
CA LEU A 503 -4.32 23.71 -18.92
C LEU A 503 -4.51 24.56 -17.66
N TYR A 504 -4.84 23.93 -16.54
CA TYR A 504 -5.03 24.58 -15.25
C TYR A 504 -3.75 25.30 -14.78
N PHE A 505 -2.61 24.61 -14.80
CA PHE A 505 -1.34 25.19 -14.37
C PHE A 505 -0.86 26.31 -15.31
N GLN A 506 -1.00 26.14 -16.62
CA GLN A 506 -0.63 27.18 -17.60
C GLN A 506 -1.51 28.43 -17.43
N THR A 507 -2.82 28.26 -17.26
CA THR A 507 -3.75 29.37 -17.04
C THR A 507 -3.45 30.07 -15.71
N TYR A 508 -3.13 29.30 -14.65
CA TYR A 508 -2.70 29.87 -13.37
C TYR A 508 -1.45 30.75 -13.51
N LYS A 509 -0.44 30.34 -14.28
CA LYS A 509 0.75 31.18 -14.52
C LYS A 509 0.39 32.51 -15.17
N ILE A 510 -0.42 32.47 -16.23
CA ILE A 510 -0.88 33.68 -16.92
C ILE A 510 -1.67 34.58 -15.94
N ALA A 511 -2.57 33.99 -15.15
CA ALA A 511 -3.33 34.72 -14.15
C ALA A 511 -2.43 35.39 -13.10
N LEU A 512 -1.41 34.67 -12.61
CA LEU A 512 -0.45 35.18 -11.65
C LEU A 512 0.41 36.30 -12.24
N ASP A 513 0.86 36.17 -13.48
CA ASP A 513 1.62 37.22 -14.17
C ASP A 513 0.77 38.49 -14.34
N MET A 514 -0.51 38.35 -14.70
CA MET A 514 -1.44 39.47 -14.77
C MET A 514 -1.74 40.09 -13.40
N ALA A 515 -1.85 39.28 -12.35
CA ALA A 515 -2.02 39.75 -10.98
C ALA A 515 -0.78 40.51 -10.47
N ASN A 516 0.41 40.01 -10.79
CA ASN A 516 1.67 40.69 -10.49
C ASN A 516 1.79 42.01 -11.27
N ALA A 517 1.38 42.04 -12.54
CA ALA A 517 1.32 43.27 -13.31
C ALA A 517 0.33 44.28 -12.70
N ALA A 518 -0.85 43.84 -12.25
CA ALA A 518 -1.79 44.69 -11.53
C ALA A 518 -1.19 45.21 -10.21
N GLN A 519 -0.49 44.37 -9.44
CA GLN A 519 0.22 44.81 -8.23
C GLN A 519 1.30 45.86 -8.55
N LYS A 520 2.08 45.67 -9.61
CA LYS A 520 3.09 46.65 -10.03
C LYS A 520 2.46 47.96 -10.50
N ALA A 521 1.31 47.91 -11.19
CA ALA A 521 0.54 49.10 -11.53
C ALA A 521 0.02 49.83 -10.28
N TYR A 522 -0.48 49.11 -9.28
CA TYR A 522 -0.87 49.67 -7.98
C TYR A 522 0.29 50.38 -7.28
N GLN A 523 1.44 49.72 -7.19
CA GLN A 523 2.68 50.29 -6.64
C GLN A 523 3.14 51.53 -7.43
N TYR A 524 2.94 51.52 -8.75
CA TYR A 524 3.23 52.64 -9.64
C TYR A 524 2.35 53.87 -9.41
N GLU A 525 1.03 53.69 -9.37
CA GLU A 525 0.08 54.80 -9.26
C GLU A 525 0.09 55.43 -7.86
N LEU A 526 0.27 54.63 -6.80
CA LEU A 526 0.21 55.11 -5.43
C LEU A 526 1.58 55.42 -4.81
N ASN A 527 2.67 55.01 -5.46
CA ASN A 527 4.05 55.10 -4.96
C ASN A 527 4.22 54.39 -3.61
N THR A 528 3.70 53.17 -3.52
CA THR A 528 3.81 52.31 -2.34
C THR A 528 4.60 51.05 -2.70
N ASP A 529 5.27 50.48 -1.71
CA ASP A 529 5.98 49.19 -1.83
C ASP A 529 5.15 48.04 -1.24
N GLU A 530 3.89 48.30 -0.86
CA GLU A 530 2.98 47.29 -0.32
C GLU A 530 2.73 46.16 -1.33
N THR A 531 2.68 44.93 -0.83
CA THR A 531 2.46 43.71 -1.60
C THR A 531 1.29 42.92 -1.02
N TYR A 532 0.39 42.48 -1.89
CA TYR A 532 -0.82 41.71 -1.54
C TYR A 532 -0.84 40.35 -2.24
N ILE A 533 -0.25 40.27 -3.43
CA ILE A 533 -0.09 39.03 -4.20
C ILE A 533 1.21 38.37 -3.80
N THR A 534 1.11 37.14 -3.27
CA THR A 534 2.25 36.33 -2.85
C THR A 534 2.44 35.12 -3.77
N PRO A 535 3.68 34.65 -3.98
CA PRO A 535 3.95 33.51 -4.88
C PRO A 535 3.46 32.14 -4.35
N THR A 536 2.89 32.07 -3.15
CA THR A 536 2.60 30.82 -2.42
C THR A 536 1.23 30.21 -2.69
N HIS A 537 0.43 30.75 -3.62
CA HIS A 537 -0.96 30.30 -3.81
C HIS A 537 -1.11 28.89 -4.44
N TRP A 538 -0.04 28.29 -5.00
CA TRP A 538 -0.10 26.97 -5.64
C TRP A 538 0.48 25.85 -4.75
N ASP A 539 -0.36 24.90 -4.35
CA ASP A 539 0.05 23.69 -3.62
C ASP A 539 0.14 22.46 -4.53
N SER A 540 1.36 22.05 -4.88
CA SER A 540 1.60 20.88 -5.73
C SER A 540 1.14 19.56 -5.11
N GLN A 541 1.10 19.43 -3.78
CA GLN A 541 0.64 18.21 -3.11
C GLN A 541 -0.88 18.02 -3.27
N LYS A 542 -1.61 19.13 -3.38
CA LYS A 542 -3.06 19.16 -3.59
C LYS A 542 -3.46 19.46 -5.03
N LYS A 543 -2.56 19.21 -5.99
CA LYS A 543 -2.77 19.43 -7.43
C LYS A 543 -3.16 20.88 -7.78
N GLY A 544 -2.74 21.84 -6.95
CA GLY A 544 -3.00 23.27 -7.11
C GLY A 544 -4.43 23.71 -6.79
N LEU A 545 -5.30 22.82 -6.29
CA LEU A 545 -6.69 23.17 -5.97
C LEU A 545 -6.75 24.36 -4.98
N LEU A 546 -7.75 25.22 -5.15
CA LEU A 546 -7.97 26.47 -4.39
C LEU A 546 -6.95 27.60 -4.66
N ALA A 547 -6.02 27.42 -5.61
CA ALA A 547 -5.06 28.47 -5.97
C ALA A 547 -5.75 29.70 -6.60
N GLY A 548 -6.81 29.48 -7.37
CA GLY A 548 -7.56 30.57 -8.02
C GLY A 548 -8.34 31.42 -7.02
N GLU A 549 -9.02 30.79 -6.07
CA GLU A 549 -9.78 31.45 -5.01
C GLU A 549 -8.87 32.27 -4.10
N SER A 550 -7.69 31.73 -3.77
CA SER A 550 -6.67 32.44 -2.99
C SER A 550 -6.13 33.66 -3.73
N LEU A 551 -5.84 33.52 -5.03
CA LEU A 551 -5.38 34.63 -5.86
C LEU A 551 -6.47 35.71 -6.05
N MET A 552 -7.74 35.29 -6.19
CA MET A 552 -8.88 36.21 -6.27
C MET A 552 -9.03 37.04 -4.99
N LEU A 553 -8.85 36.41 -3.82
CA LEU A 553 -8.84 37.13 -2.55
C LEU A 553 -7.73 38.18 -2.51
N GLY A 554 -6.52 37.83 -2.96
CA GLY A 554 -5.41 38.78 -3.07
C GLY A 554 -5.73 39.98 -3.97
N LEU A 555 -6.37 39.75 -5.13
CA LEU A 555 -6.81 40.82 -6.03
C LEU A 555 -7.89 41.71 -5.41
N ASN A 556 -8.83 41.13 -4.65
CA ASN A 556 -9.87 41.90 -3.97
C ASN A 556 -9.29 42.74 -2.82
N GLN A 557 -8.27 42.24 -2.11
CA GLN A 557 -7.54 43.01 -1.10
C GLN A 557 -6.77 44.16 -1.73
N LEU A 558 -6.12 43.92 -2.88
CA LEU A 558 -5.41 44.93 -3.66
C LEU A 558 -6.36 46.03 -4.16
N GLU A 559 -7.53 45.66 -4.68
CA GLU A 559 -8.58 46.60 -5.11
C GLU A 559 -9.07 47.46 -3.95
N LYS A 560 -9.37 46.84 -2.80
CA LYS A 560 -9.78 47.56 -1.60
C LYS A 560 -8.71 48.58 -1.18
N ALA A 561 -7.45 48.16 -1.13
CA ALA A 561 -6.34 49.04 -0.77
C ALA A 561 -6.21 50.22 -1.73
N HIS A 562 -6.40 49.99 -3.04
CA HIS A 562 -6.41 51.07 -4.03
C HIS A 562 -7.54 52.06 -3.77
N LEU A 563 -8.77 51.59 -3.54
CA LEU A 563 -9.91 52.46 -3.26
C LEU A 563 -9.72 53.29 -1.98
N ASP A 564 -9.12 52.72 -0.94
CA ASP A 564 -8.89 53.39 0.34
C ASP A 564 -7.75 54.45 0.25
N GLN A 565 -6.71 54.17 -0.54
CA GLN A 565 -5.52 55.02 -0.65
C GLN A 565 -5.58 56.02 -1.81
N ASN A 566 -6.36 55.76 -2.86
CA ASN A 566 -6.47 56.61 -4.03
C ASN A 566 -7.29 57.87 -3.72
N LYS A 567 -6.58 58.89 -3.24
CA LYS A 567 -7.14 60.21 -2.93
C LYS A 567 -6.81 61.19 -4.04
N ARG A 568 -7.66 62.22 -4.16
CA ARG A 568 -7.43 63.31 -5.11
C ARG A 568 -6.16 64.08 -4.74
N ARG A 569 -5.19 64.10 -5.65
CA ARG A 569 -3.95 64.89 -5.57
C ARG A 569 -4.19 66.31 -6.08
N PHE A 570 -3.32 67.25 -5.71
CA PHE A 570 -3.36 68.59 -6.29
C PHE A 570 -2.86 68.54 -7.74
N GLU A 571 -3.66 69.01 -8.68
CA GLU A 571 -3.34 69.08 -10.10
C GLU A 571 -2.76 70.47 -10.39
N ILE A 572 -1.52 70.52 -10.87
CA ILE A 572 -0.74 71.76 -11.04
C ILE A 572 -0.12 71.80 -12.43
N GLU A 573 -0.11 72.98 -13.03
CA GLU A 573 0.55 73.26 -14.29
C GLU A 573 1.71 74.24 -14.05
N LYS A 574 2.91 73.91 -14.54
CA LYS A 574 4.08 74.79 -14.51
C LYS A 574 4.66 74.94 -15.91
N ILE A 575 4.82 76.18 -16.34
CA ILE A 575 5.40 76.54 -17.63
C ILE A 575 6.87 76.92 -17.41
N ILE A 576 7.77 76.32 -18.18
CA ILE A 576 9.22 76.47 -18.03
C ILE A 576 9.82 76.89 -19.37
N SER A 577 10.47 78.05 -19.39
CA SER A 577 11.26 78.53 -20.53
C SER A 577 12.67 77.95 -20.43
N LEU A 578 13.11 77.21 -21.46
CA LEU A 578 14.47 76.66 -21.50
C LEU A 578 15.52 77.77 -21.54
N ARG A 579 15.24 78.86 -22.24
CA ARG A 579 16.13 80.03 -22.31
C ARG A 579 16.31 80.70 -20.94
N GLN A 580 15.27 80.75 -20.11
CA GLN A 580 15.36 81.29 -18.75
C GLN A 580 15.99 80.27 -17.78
N LEU A 581 15.71 78.98 -17.96
CA LEU A 581 16.20 77.91 -17.09
C LEU A 581 17.71 77.74 -17.20
N ASP A 582 18.22 77.58 -18.43
CA ASP A 582 19.64 77.44 -18.72
C ASP A 582 19.96 78.06 -20.10
N PRO A 583 20.36 79.35 -20.13
CA PRO A 583 20.72 80.04 -21.37
C PRO A 583 21.87 79.35 -22.12
N SER A 584 22.79 78.71 -21.41
CA SER A 584 23.97 78.08 -22.02
C SER A 584 23.58 76.82 -22.79
N THR A 585 22.65 76.04 -22.24
CA THR A 585 22.11 74.84 -22.87
C THR A 585 21.21 75.18 -24.05
N PHE A 586 20.45 76.28 -23.98
CA PHE A 586 19.68 76.79 -25.12
C PHE A 586 20.59 77.19 -26.30
N LEU A 587 21.71 77.86 -26.04
CA LEU A 587 22.68 78.19 -27.11
C LEU A 587 23.31 76.94 -27.73
N LYS A 588 23.60 75.90 -26.93
CA LYS A 588 24.06 74.59 -27.43
C LYS A 588 23.00 73.92 -28.30
N LEU A 589 21.71 74.02 -27.96
CA LEU A 589 20.62 73.49 -28.80
C LEU A 589 20.64 74.12 -30.20
N ILE A 590 20.82 75.44 -30.30
CA ILE A 590 20.90 76.12 -31.60
C ILE A 590 22.18 75.70 -32.36
N ALA A 591 23.31 75.62 -31.66
CA ALA A 591 24.62 75.31 -32.24
C ALA A 591 24.76 73.85 -32.72
N ASP A 592 24.27 72.89 -31.94
CA ASP A 592 24.49 71.45 -32.16
C ASP A 592 23.23 70.71 -32.62
N GLY A 593 22.04 71.29 -32.41
CA GLY A 593 20.76 70.64 -32.69
C GLY A 593 20.34 69.65 -31.61
N SER A 594 21.07 69.52 -30.51
CA SER A 594 20.66 68.71 -29.36
C SER A 594 21.12 69.34 -28.05
N CYS A 595 20.37 69.13 -26.97
CA CYS A 595 20.73 69.63 -25.65
C CYS A 595 20.22 68.72 -24.52
N THR A 596 20.85 68.82 -23.37
CA THR A 596 20.45 68.14 -22.13
C THR A 596 20.17 69.17 -21.06
N PHE A 597 19.04 69.08 -20.38
CA PHE A 597 18.66 69.99 -19.31
C PHE A 597 18.05 69.23 -18.14
N ASP A 598 18.15 69.80 -16.94
CA ASP A 598 17.65 69.21 -15.71
C ASP A 598 16.50 70.04 -15.14
N LEU A 599 15.42 69.37 -14.79
CA LEU A 599 14.32 69.93 -14.01
C LEU A 599 14.57 69.56 -12.55
N GLU A 600 15.18 70.47 -11.80
CA GLU A 600 15.51 70.23 -10.39
C GLU A 600 14.30 70.47 -9.46
N GLU A 601 14.26 69.77 -8.31
CA GLU A 601 13.20 69.88 -7.31
C GLU A 601 12.98 71.32 -6.84
N LYS A 602 14.06 72.12 -6.79
CA LYS A 602 14.02 73.54 -6.44
C LYS A 602 13.00 74.34 -7.25
N LEU A 603 12.84 74.03 -8.54
CA LEU A 603 11.95 74.77 -9.44
C LEU A 603 10.49 74.64 -8.99
N PHE A 604 10.11 73.48 -8.45
CA PHE A 604 8.75 73.17 -8.03
C PHE A 604 8.51 73.44 -6.54
N ALA A 605 9.56 73.31 -5.72
CA ALA A 605 9.52 73.66 -4.30
C ALA A 605 9.36 75.17 -4.07
N LEU A 606 9.88 76.01 -4.99
CA LEU A 606 9.72 77.46 -4.92
C LEU A 606 8.26 77.92 -5.12
N ASP A 607 7.51 77.26 -6.00
CA ASP A 607 6.10 77.61 -6.26
C ASP A 607 5.21 77.18 -5.09
N PHE A 608 5.43 75.97 -4.57
CA PHE A 608 4.64 75.37 -3.50
C PHE A 608 5.52 74.64 -2.49
N PRO A 609 6.00 75.32 -1.42
CA PRO A 609 6.94 74.75 -0.45
C PRO A 609 6.39 73.59 0.39
N SER A 610 5.08 73.54 0.64
CA SER A 610 4.47 72.45 1.44
C SER A 610 4.23 71.16 0.65
N HIS A 611 4.31 71.21 -0.69
CA HIS A 611 3.98 70.05 -1.53
C HIS A 611 5.12 69.03 -1.56
N TYR A 612 4.78 67.75 -1.67
CA TYR A 612 5.71 66.63 -1.89
C TYR A 612 5.07 65.58 -2.81
N CYS A 613 5.80 64.50 -3.13
CA CYS A 613 5.31 63.42 -4.01
C CYS A 613 4.82 63.94 -5.37
N ARG A 614 5.65 64.78 -5.99
CA ARG A 614 5.38 65.45 -7.27
C ARG A 614 5.56 64.47 -8.44
N GLN A 615 4.47 64.14 -9.14
CA GLN A 615 4.46 63.21 -10.27
C GLN A 615 3.90 63.85 -11.53
N ILE A 616 4.61 63.71 -12.63
CA ILE A 616 4.20 64.18 -13.94
C ILE A 616 2.93 63.43 -14.36
N LYS A 617 1.93 64.16 -14.84
CA LYS A 617 0.73 63.62 -15.48
C LYS A 617 0.88 63.61 -16.99
N THR A 618 1.42 64.69 -17.54
CA THR A 618 1.80 64.82 -18.96
C THR A 618 2.73 66.02 -19.14
N ILE A 619 3.38 66.11 -20.30
CA ILE A 619 4.22 67.24 -20.70
C ILE A 619 3.79 67.65 -22.11
N SER A 620 3.69 68.95 -22.34
CA SER A 620 3.69 69.50 -23.70
C SER A 620 4.93 70.33 -23.97
N VAL A 621 5.36 70.32 -25.23
CA VAL A 621 6.46 71.12 -25.71
C VAL A 621 5.96 72.07 -26.79
N SER A 622 6.31 73.35 -26.64
CA SER A 622 6.12 74.37 -27.65
C SER A 622 7.48 74.94 -28.04
N ILE A 623 7.76 75.00 -29.34
CA ILE A 623 9.00 75.52 -29.92
C ILE A 623 8.60 76.70 -30.81
N PRO A 624 8.49 77.93 -30.26
CA PRO A 624 8.24 79.13 -31.07
C PRO A 624 9.41 79.35 -32.04
N ALA A 625 9.13 79.15 -33.32
CA ALA A 625 10.08 79.31 -34.42
C ALA A 625 9.36 79.78 -35.68
N VAL A 626 10.11 80.37 -36.62
CA VAL A 626 9.57 80.73 -37.93
C VAL A 626 9.52 79.48 -38.80
N VAL A 627 8.38 78.81 -38.79
CA VAL A 627 8.13 77.60 -39.60
C VAL A 627 7.30 77.97 -40.83
N GLY A 628 7.73 77.52 -42.01
CA GLY A 628 6.97 77.73 -43.25
C GLY A 628 5.62 76.98 -43.23
N PRO A 629 4.62 77.43 -44.00
CA PRO A 629 3.33 76.74 -44.08
C PRO A 629 3.52 75.28 -44.54
N TYR A 630 2.76 74.37 -43.93
CA TYR A 630 2.80 72.92 -44.20
C TYR A 630 4.15 72.24 -43.91
N LYS A 631 4.99 72.81 -43.04
CA LYS A 631 6.20 72.16 -42.51
C LYS A 631 6.06 71.86 -41.02
N ASN A 632 6.55 70.68 -40.62
CA ASN A 632 6.58 70.24 -39.23
C ASN A 632 7.97 70.48 -38.61
N ILE A 633 8.02 70.54 -37.28
CA ILE A 633 9.26 70.47 -36.51
C ILE A 633 9.49 69.00 -36.16
N ASN A 634 10.64 68.43 -36.52
CA ASN A 634 10.99 67.06 -36.16
C ASN A 634 11.89 67.09 -34.92
N ALA A 635 11.32 66.84 -33.74
CA ALA A 635 12.09 66.82 -32.50
C ALA A 635 11.76 65.61 -31.63
N THR A 636 12.73 65.15 -30.84
CA THR A 636 12.56 64.05 -29.89
C THR A 636 12.91 64.53 -28.50
N LEU A 637 11.98 64.35 -27.55
CA LEU A 637 12.22 64.61 -26.13
C LEU A 637 12.35 63.28 -25.39
N THR A 638 13.45 63.10 -24.65
CA THR A 638 13.76 61.89 -23.89
C THR A 638 13.94 62.21 -22.41
N GLN A 639 13.29 61.48 -21.52
CA GLN A 639 13.53 61.54 -20.07
C GLN A 639 14.61 60.53 -19.70
N THR A 640 15.82 60.96 -19.34
CA THR A 640 16.94 60.06 -19.02
C THR A 640 16.88 59.54 -17.58
N SER A 641 16.48 60.39 -16.63
CA SER A 641 16.34 60.02 -15.23
C SER A 641 15.17 60.75 -14.57
N ASN A 642 14.64 60.20 -13.48
CA ASN A 642 13.53 60.75 -12.71
C ASN A 642 13.61 60.35 -11.23
N LYS A 643 13.14 61.22 -10.34
CA LYS A 643 13.14 61.03 -8.88
C LYS A 643 11.83 61.52 -8.27
N VAL A 644 11.24 60.73 -7.36
CA VAL A 644 10.02 61.08 -6.61
C VAL A 644 10.26 60.92 -5.12
N LEU A 645 9.91 61.94 -4.35
CA LEU A 645 9.87 61.87 -2.88
C LEU A 645 8.55 61.23 -2.42
N ILE A 646 8.60 59.99 -1.91
CA ILE A 646 7.41 59.23 -1.49
C ILE A 646 6.97 59.63 -0.09
N LYS A 647 7.92 59.75 0.85
CA LYS A 647 7.66 60.00 2.27
C LYS A 647 8.02 61.44 2.64
N GLN A 648 7.37 61.97 3.67
CA GLN A 648 7.61 63.32 4.22
C GLN A 648 8.90 63.34 5.08
N ASP A 649 10.04 63.02 4.47
CA ASP A 649 11.33 62.92 5.15
C ASP A 649 12.18 64.17 4.91
N THR A 650 12.55 64.86 5.99
CA THR A 650 13.28 66.12 5.94
C THR A 650 14.71 65.98 5.43
N GLU A 651 15.38 64.85 5.67
CA GLU A 651 16.73 64.61 5.16
C GLU A 651 16.72 64.29 3.66
N ALA A 652 15.72 63.51 3.22
CA ALA A 652 15.50 63.25 1.79
C ALA A 652 15.17 64.55 1.01
N ILE A 653 14.37 65.45 1.61
CA ILE A 653 14.09 66.78 1.05
C ILE A 653 15.38 67.60 0.92
N LYS A 654 16.20 67.64 1.98
CA LYS A 654 17.49 68.35 1.97
C LYS A 654 18.39 67.82 0.85
N TRP A 655 18.51 66.51 0.72
CA TRP A 655 19.30 65.87 -0.34
C TRP A 655 18.80 66.25 -1.75
N LEU A 656 17.48 66.25 -1.98
CA LEU A 656 16.90 66.64 -3.27
C LEU A 656 17.12 68.12 -3.62
N LEU A 657 17.26 68.99 -2.61
CA LEU A 657 17.40 70.44 -2.81
C LEU A 657 18.85 70.93 -2.90
N THR A 658 19.77 70.33 -2.13
CA THR A 658 21.16 70.81 -2.05
C THR A 658 22.20 69.79 -2.53
N GLY A 659 21.81 68.54 -2.75
CA GLY A 659 22.75 67.44 -3.01
C GLY A 659 23.55 67.00 -1.78
N GLU A 660 23.27 67.56 -0.61
CA GLU A 660 23.95 67.26 0.65
C GLU A 660 22.98 66.57 1.64
N GLY A 661 23.38 65.44 2.22
CA GLY A 661 22.56 64.67 3.16
C GLY A 661 22.45 63.20 2.77
N ASN A 662 21.49 62.50 3.36
CA ASN A 662 21.18 61.10 3.05
C ASN A 662 19.83 61.01 2.32
N THR A 663 19.67 60.03 1.43
CA THR A 663 18.46 59.82 0.62
C THR A 663 17.24 59.38 1.44
N GLY A 664 17.41 59.10 2.74
CA GLY A 664 16.39 58.48 3.59
C GLY A 664 16.14 57.02 3.18
N ASP A 665 15.87 56.13 4.14
CA ASP A 665 15.66 54.71 3.84
C ASP A 665 14.29 54.49 3.17
N GLY A 666 14.31 54.25 1.86
CA GLY A 666 13.10 54.09 1.04
C GLY A 666 12.20 55.34 0.97
N SER A 667 12.76 56.54 1.17
CA SER A 667 12.02 57.81 1.09
C SER A 667 11.94 58.36 -0.34
N ILE A 668 12.92 58.02 -1.18
CA ILE A 668 13.03 58.47 -2.57
C ILE A 668 12.94 57.28 -3.52
N ARG A 669 12.19 57.44 -4.59
CA ARG A 669 12.09 56.50 -5.71
C ARG A 669 12.77 57.05 -6.93
N GLU A 670 13.71 56.29 -7.50
CA GLU A 670 14.53 56.73 -8.62
C GLU A 670 14.39 55.80 -9.82
N GLY A 671 14.45 56.36 -11.03
CA GLY A 671 14.65 55.60 -12.26
C GLY A 671 13.49 54.68 -12.64
N TRP A 672 12.26 55.04 -12.27
CA TRP A 672 11.07 54.28 -12.67
C TRP A 672 10.63 54.68 -14.08
N ARG A 673 10.60 53.71 -15.00
CA ARG A 673 10.41 53.90 -16.46
C ARG A 673 11.39 54.95 -17.04
N PRO A 674 12.71 54.74 -16.90
CA PRO A 674 13.69 55.67 -17.44
C PRO A 674 13.74 55.54 -18.97
N ASN A 675 14.31 56.54 -19.65
CA ASN A 675 14.51 56.58 -21.10
C ASN A 675 13.23 56.54 -21.94
N GLN A 676 12.10 57.00 -21.39
CA GLN A 676 10.91 57.24 -22.21
C GLN A 676 11.17 58.37 -23.21
N GLN A 677 10.55 58.27 -24.40
CA GLN A 677 10.74 59.22 -25.49
C GLN A 677 9.41 59.60 -26.10
N ILE A 678 9.30 60.86 -26.53
CA ILE A 678 8.20 61.36 -27.34
C ILE A 678 8.73 62.05 -28.59
N ALA A 679 7.95 61.97 -29.67
CA ALA A 679 8.21 62.69 -30.91
C ALA A 679 7.29 63.92 -31.00
N ILE A 680 7.90 65.07 -31.25
CA ILE A 680 7.23 66.36 -31.44
C ILE A 680 7.18 66.61 -32.94
N SER A 681 6.01 67.03 -33.43
CA SER A 681 5.74 67.27 -34.86
C SER A 681 5.08 68.63 -35.12
N LYS A 682 4.11 69.00 -34.29
CA LYS A 682 3.32 70.23 -34.42
C LYS A 682 4.10 71.46 -33.92
N GLY A 683 4.93 71.28 -32.89
CA GLY A 683 5.77 72.34 -32.35
C GLY A 683 5.03 73.42 -31.54
N HIS A 684 3.72 73.32 -31.38
CA HIS A 684 2.93 74.22 -30.53
C HIS A 684 1.93 73.42 -29.69
N GLU A 685 2.09 73.49 -28.37
CA GLU A 685 1.38 72.69 -27.35
C GLU A 685 1.27 71.22 -27.77
N ASP A 686 2.41 70.63 -28.15
CA ASP A 686 2.47 69.27 -28.63
C ASP A 686 2.66 68.30 -27.46
N TYR A 687 1.64 67.48 -27.18
CA TYR A 687 1.65 66.42 -26.18
C TYR A 687 2.16 65.07 -26.75
N ALA A 688 2.58 65.05 -28.02
CA ALA A 688 3.05 63.87 -28.74
C ALA A 688 2.03 62.72 -28.81
N LEU A 689 0.74 63.06 -28.85
CA LEU A 689 -0.38 62.14 -29.05
C LEU A 689 -1.25 62.63 -30.21
N PHE A 690 -1.71 61.71 -31.07
CA PHE A 690 -2.50 62.06 -32.26
C PHE A 690 -3.92 62.53 -31.98
N VAL A 691 -4.49 62.17 -30.82
CA VAL A 691 -5.87 62.53 -30.48
C VAL A 691 -5.91 63.99 -30.08
N LEU A 692 -6.73 64.80 -30.78
CA LEU A 692 -6.94 66.24 -30.57
C LEU A 692 -7.46 66.62 -29.17
N ASN A 693 -7.69 65.64 -28.30
CA ASN A 693 -8.15 65.83 -26.94
C ASN A 693 -7.37 64.85 -26.04
N LEU A 694 -6.66 65.36 -25.04
CA LEU A 694 -5.98 64.56 -24.01
C LEU A 694 -7.02 63.67 -23.32
N ASN A 695 -7.16 62.42 -23.76
CA ASN A 695 -8.07 61.49 -23.14
C ASN A 695 -7.47 60.99 -21.84
N PHE A 696 -7.72 61.69 -20.73
CA PHE A 696 -7.29 61.27 -19.41
C PHE A 696 -7.95 59.95 -18.94
N ARG A 697 -8.88 59.36 -19.72
CA ARG A 697 -9.50 58.06 -19.48
C ARG A 697 -8.94 56.93 -20.37
N ASP A 698 -7.80 57.13 -21.03
CA ASP A 698 -7.11 56.01 -21.70
C ASP A 698 -6.77 54.91 -20.68
N GLU A 699 -6.84 53.66 -21.13
CA GLU A 699 -6.45 52.48 -20.36
C GLU A 699 -4.93 52.41 -20.21
N ARG A 700 -4.17 53.07 -21.09
CA ARG A 700 -2.71 53.17 -21.03
C ARG A 700 -2.23 54.43 -20.31
N TYR A 701 -1.05 54.35 -19.73
CA TYR A 701 -0.37 55.53 -19.21
C TYR A 701 0.04 56.47 -20.35
N LEU A 702 -0.15 57.77 -20.14
CA LEU A 702 0.39 58.80 -21.02
C LEU A 702 1.93 58.81 -20.95
N PRO A 703 2.63 59.35 -21.96
CA PRO A 703 4.07 59.53 -21.89
C PRO A 703 4.47 60.32 -20.64
N PHE A 704 5.45 59.80 -19.91
CA PHE A 704 5.97 60.35 -18.64
C PHE A 704 4.96 60.37 -17.48
N GLU A 705 3.75 59.82 -17.65
CA GLU A 705 2.76 59.75 -16.56
C GLU A 705 3.27 58.89 -15.41
N GLY A 706 3.30 59.44 -14.20
CA GLY A 706 3.73 58.79 -12.97
C GLY A 706 5.23 58.95 -12.65
N THR A 707 6.03 59.50 -13.57
CA THR A 707 7.44 59.81 -13.34
C THR A 707 7.60 61.06 -12.48
N GLY A 708 8.74 61.19 -11.80
CA GLY A 708 8.99 62.35 -10.94
C GLY A 708 9.33 63.62 -11.69
N VAL A 709 8.93 64.76 -11.13
CA VAL A 709 9.26 66.08 -11.70
C VAL A 709 10.75 66.39 -11.64
N ASN A 710 11.43 65.94 -10.58
CA ASN A 710 12.88 66.00 -10.50
C ASN A 710 13.45 65.01 -11.52
N SER A 711 13.93 65.51 -12.65
CA SER A 711 14.23 64.69 -13.81
C SER A 711 15.23 65.32 -14.77
N SER A 712 15.97 64.47 -15.46
CA SER A 712 16.93 64.85 -16.51
C SER A 712 16.35 64.57 -17.88
N TRP A 713 16.56 65.49 -18.82
CA TRP A 713 15.96 65.45 -20.14
C TRP A 713 16.99 65.67 -21.25
N LYS A 714 16.76 65.04 -22.39
CA LYS A 714 17.48 65.28 -23.65
C LYS A 714 16.48 65.68 -24.71
N LEU A 715 16.68 66.86 -25.30
CA LEU A 715 15.92 67.33 -26.45
C LEU A 715 16.82 67.27 -27.69
N ASP A 716 16.36 66.58 -28.72
CA ASP A 716 17.06 66.39 -29.98
C ASP A 716 16.24 66.97 -31.13
N ILE A 717 16.79 67.97 -31.82
CA ILE A 717 16.23 68.63 -33.01
C ILE A 717 17.27 68.46 -34.13
N PRO A 718 17.33 67.26 -34.74
CA PRO A 718 18.37 66.92 -35.71
C PRO A 718 18.38 67.88 -36.91
N LYS A 719 19.53 68.54 -37.16
CA LYS A 719 19.71 69.51 -38.26
C LYS A 719 19.52 68.88 -39.64
N ALA A 720 19.90 67.62 -39.80
CA ALA A 720 19.83 66.92 -41.08
C ALA A 720 18.39 66.64 -41.55
N SER A 721 17.44 66.50 -40.62
CA SER A 721 16.04 66.15 -40.90
C SER A 721 15.06 67.29 -40.61
N ASN A 722 15.53 68.45 -40.16
CA ASN A 722 14.74 69.67 -40.00
C ASN A 722 15.06 70.68 -41.11
N PHE A 723 14.04 71.11 -41.86
CA PHE A 723 14.16 72.14 -42.90
C PHE A 723 13.93 73.56 -42.35
N ILE A 724 14.12 73.74 -41.04
CA ILE A 724 13.89 74.99 -40.31
C ILE A 724 15.24 75.52 -39.86
N ASP A 725 15.45 76.81 -40.02
CA ASP A 725 16.63 77.46 -39.47
C ASP A 725 16.49 77.54 -37.95
N LEU A 726 17.32 76.76 -37.24
CA LEU A 726 17.32 76.69 -35.77
C LEU A 726 17.63 78.03 -35.11
N THR A 727 18.26 78.98 -35.82
CA THR A 727 18.49 80.34 -35.31
C THR A 727 17.20 81.15 -35.14
N THR A 728 16.10 80.71 -35.77
CA THR A 728 14.78 81.34 -35.64
C THR A 728 14.01 80.87 -34.40
N ILE A 729 14.50 79.84 -33.70
CA ILE A 729 13.91 79.38 -32.44
C ILE A 729 14.16 80.46 -31.38
N THR A 730 13.08 81.08 -30.87
CA THR A 730 13.22 82.13 -29.85
C THR A 730 13.34 81.58 -28.45
N ASP A 731 12.74 80.42 -28.20
CA ASP A 731 12.73 79.69 -26.94
C ASP A 731 12.25 78.25 -27.15
N VAL A 732 12.37 77.40 -26.12
CA VAL A 732 11.64 76.13 -25.99
C VAL A 732 10.85 76.18 -24.69
N ILE A 733 9.53 76.12 -24.82
CA ILE A 733 8.60 76.18 -23.69
C ILE A 733 8.16 74.76 -23.36
N ILE A 734 8.41 74.35 -22.12
CA ILE A 734 8.02 73.06 -21.59
C ILE A 734 6.93 73.30 -20.55
N THR A 735 5.74 72.81 -20.83
CA THR A 735 4.63 72.85 -19.89
C THR A 735 4.52 71.50 -19.21
N VAL A 736 4.84 71.46 -17.91
CA VAL A 736 4.76 70.27 -17.07
C VAL A 736 3.45 70.30 -16.32
N ILE A 737 2.54 69.36 -16.63
CA ILE A 737 1.34 69.12 -15.85
C ILE A 737 1.66 68.00 -14.87
N TYR A 738 1.59 68.27 -13.57
CA TYR A 738 1.96 67.32 -12.54
C TYR A 738 0.95 67.30 -11.39
N THR A 739 1.05 66.27 -10.56
CA THR A 739 0.24 66.11 -9.35
C THR A 739 1.12 66.11 -8.12
N ALA A 740 0.62 66.59 -6.98
CA ALA A 740 1.34 66.61 -5.72
C ALA A 740 0.43 66.32 -4.50
N LEU A 741 1.05 65.95 -3.38
CA LEU A 741 0.39 65.78 -2.08
C LEU A 741 0.80 66.91 -1.11
N ASP A 742 -0.06 67.21 -0.14
CA ASP A 742 0.25 68.19 0.92
C ASP A 742 1.09 67.58 2.03
N GLY A 743 2.31 68.09 2.21
CA GLY A 743 3.24 67.70 3.27
C GLY A 743 3.07 68.53 4.55
N GLY A 744 2.20 69.54 4.53
CA GLY A 744 1.93 70.40 5.68
C GLY A 744 3.14 71.22 6.13
N TYR A 745 3.09 71.68 7.38
CA TYR A 745 4.06 72.63 7.95
C TYR A 745 5.49 72.07 8.02
N THR A 746 5.65 70.76 8.25
CA THR A 746 6.97 70.11 8.38
C THR A 746 7.77 70.19 7.08
N VAL A 747 7.14 69.89 5.95
CA VAL A 747 7.77 69.95 4.63
C VAL A 747 8.06 71.40 4.25
N SER A 748 7.09 72.32 4.44
CA SER A 748 7.29 73.75 4.15
C SER A 748 8.49 74.34 4.89
N LYS A 749 8.62 74.05 6.20
CA LYS A 749 9.71 74.56 7.02
C LYS A 749 11.07 73.96 6.63
N ALA A 750 11.11 72.70 6.21
CA ALA A 750 12.34 72.08 5.73
C ALA A 750 12.83 72.74 4.44
N VAL A 751 11.93 72.98 3.48
CA VAL A 751 12.23 73.72 2.24
C VAL A 751 12.72 75.13 2.58
N GLU A 752 12.01 75.88 3.43
CA GLU A 752 12.38 77.25 3.84
C GLU A 752 13.75 77.32 4.53
N LYS A 753 14.05 76.36 5.42
CA LYS A 753 15.32 76.29 6.15
C LYS A 753 16.52 76.11 5.23
N HIS A 754 16.37 75.34 4.16
CA HIS A 754 17.45 75.01 3.24
C HIS A 754 17.57 75.98 2.06
N PHE A 755 16.52 76.76 1.76
CA PHE A 755 16.54 77.71 0.64
C PHE A 755 16.80 79.18 1.02
N GLY A 756 16.63 79.57 2.29
CA GLY A 756 16.83 80.96 2.72
C GLY A 756 15.78 81.93 2.11
N ASN A 757 15.57 83.09 2.74
CA ASN A 757 14.45 84.01 2.51
C ASN A 757 13.94 84.10 1.05
N PHE A 758 12.70 83.64 0.83
CA PHE A 758 11.91 83.78 -0.41
C PHE A 758 11.67 85.23 -0.89
N LYS A 759 12.22 86.24 -0.19
CA LYS A 759 11.97 87.66 -0.43
C LYS A 759 12.87 88.31 -1.49
N GLU A 760 14.00 87.71 -1.87
CA GLU A 760 15.00 88.41 -2.72
C GLU A 760 15.06 87.98 -4.20
N LYS A 761 14.26 87.00 -4.64
CA LYS A 761 14.33 86.49 -6.05
C LYS A 761 13.07 86.70 -6.89
N ARG A 762 12.21 87.68 -6.55
CA ARG A 762 11.19 88.19 -7.49
C ARG A 762 11.74 89.16 -8.56
N CYS A 763 13.05 89.42 -8.57
CA CYS A 763 13.69 90.41 -9.46
C CYS A 763 14.44 89.84 -10.68
N LEU A 764 14.12 88.62 -11.12
CA LEU A 764 14.57 88.11 -12.42
C LEU A 764 13.35 87.57 -13.18
N ALA A 765 12.57 88.52 -13.71
CA ALA A 765 11.59 88.31 -14.77
C ALA A 765 12.06 89.09 -16.00
#